data_AF-A0A2K8PDK7-F1
#
_entry.id   AF-A0A2K8PDK7-F1
#
_cell.length_a   1.000
_cell.length_b   1.000
_cell.length_c   1.000
_cell.angle_alpha   90.00
_cell.angle_beta   90.00
_cell.angle_gamma   90.00
#
_symmetry.space_group_name_H-M   'P 1'
#
loop_
_entity.id
_entity.type
_entity.pdbx_description
1 polymer ?
#
loop_
_entity_poly.entity_id
_entity_poly.type
_entity_poly.pdbx_seq_one_letter_code
_entity_poly.pdbx_strand_id
1 'polypeptide(L)'
;MPSRRHFLAGSAAAAGLAALPQLPVAAPAAAAEGAEGAAQRPPNLVVVLADDLGYGDLGAYGQKLITTPRIDRLAAEGLRFTDAYAAAAVCAPSRAALLTGLHTGHAAVRANPDSGGQGALRDGDTTVAEVLRARGYRTGLFGKWGFGPEAADQPSHPGARGFEEFYGYIDHGHAHEYYPAYLWHNAAKEPVAAGTFAPETIAARALDFIDAHAAGPDPFLLFLTPNLPHAPSDIPDVGPYASRSWSASNKAHAAQISLLDAQVGAVVDRLRAHGIAERTVVLVASDNGPHEEGGVDPDLFDANGPLRGYKRNLYEGGVRVPLIAWAPGRIAAGTTSSRPTPLYDLLPTLADLAGAPAPSDTDGLSAAPVLAGTPALAPLHGHLYWYRDEQGVTARANAQDAGRAKRVAEAVRQDRWKGVRFAPARDRSVPDAQWQFELYDLAADPGEQHDVAAANPSVVASLTTLLRSSWADAYPRRAWGLTLTSDGVTLTTRLANGTARAWTDVRVEPAVPAGWTAVPAGPATAASLAPGATLTTVWTVTAPGTAAGPVSATATTSEFRFTAATRFTPLPAPPTADSYLSDLPWVSAANGWGPVERDRSNGRKEAGDGTPIAFGGVTYPKGLGVHAPSEVVYHLGGRADRFTALVGIDDFSKNQSAAGATRAVVRADGRTLLTTGTLTAATGPVALDLDVRGVRLLHLLVEDANGNSAFDHTSWARAHVTVR
;
A
#
# COMPACT_ATOMS: atom_id res chain seq x y z
N MET A 1 50.77 12.00 -30.18
CA MET A 1 52.13 11.73 -30.68
C MET A 1 52.82 10.77 -29.70
N PRO A 2 53.39 9.64 -30.15
CA PRO A 2 53.94 8.60 -29.27
C PRO A 2 55.48 8.53 -29.30
N SER A 3 56.10 8.05 -28.21
CA SER A 3 57.49 7.52 -28.19
C SER A 3 57.58 6.41 -27.14
N ARG A 4 57.55 5.11 -27.50
CA ARG A 4 58.66 4.20 -27.88
C ARG A 4 59.91 4.25 -26.98
N ARG A 5 60.19 3.16 -26.25
CA ARG A 5 61.39 2.29 -26.44
C ARG A 5 61.26 0.93 -25.72
N HIS A 6 61.78 -0.08 -26.42
CA HIS A 6 61.77 -1.53 -26.17
C HIS A 6 62.89 -1.99 -25.20
N PHE A 7 62.74 -3.19 -24.62
CA PHE A 7 63.78 -4.23 -24.70
C PHE A 7 63.20 -5.65 -24.52
N LEU A 8 63.57 -6.57 -25.42
CA LEU A 8 63.33 -8.02 -25.41
C LEU A 8 64.66 -8.71 -25.71
N ALA A 9 65.03 -9.71 -24.91
CA ALA A 9 65.86 -10.90 -25.20
C ALA A 9 66.13 -11.56 -23.83
N GLY A 10 65.86 -12.84 -23.54
CA GLY A 10 65.84 -14.04 -24.38
C GLY A 10 67.15 -14.81 -24.18
N SER A 11 67.13 -15.92 -23.44
CA SER A 11 68.04 -17.08 -23.59
C SER A 11 67.64 -18.23 -22.65
N ALA A 12 67.56 -19.42 -23.23
CA ALA A 12 67.24 -20.70 -22.59
C ALA A 12 68.51 -21.41 -22.09
N ALA A 13 68.36 -22.30 -21.09
CA ALA A 13 69.19 -23.49 -20.92
C ALA A 13 68.45 -24.54 -20.09
N ALA A 14 68.62 -25.79 -20.46
CA ALA A 14 67.83 -26.96 -20.07
C ALA A 14 68.53 -27.87 -19.05
N ALA A 15 67.73 -28.81 -18.54
CA ALA A 15 68.06 -30.13 -17.99
C ALA A 15 68.32 -30.30 -16.48
N GLY A 16 67.46 -31.12 -15.87
CA GLY A 16 67.58 -31.69 -14.52
C GLY A 16 66.34 -32.50 -14.15
N LEU A 17 66.21 -33.72 -14.70
CA LEU A 17 65.16 -34.68 -14.37
C LEU A 17 65.35 -35.25 -12.96
N ALA A 18 64.31 -35.18 -12.13
CA ALA A 18 64.10 -36.11 -11.01
C ALA A 18 62.59 -36.43 -10.91
N ALA A 19 62.28 -37.72 -10.88
CA ALA A 19 60.95 -38.29 -10.98
C ALA A 19 60.06 -37.96 -9.77
N LEU A 20 58.79 -37.63 -10.04
CA LEU A 20 57.70 -37.59 -9.07
C LEU A 20 56.60 -38.57 -9.49
N PRO A 21 55.86 -39.19 -8.55
CA PRO A 21 54.96 -40.29 -8.84
C PRO A 21 53.71 -39.82 -9.59
N GLN A 22 53.27 -40.60 -10.57
CA GLN A 22 52.04 -40.40 -11.30
C GLN A 22 50.82 -40.62 -10.40
N LEU A 23 50.01 -39.58 -10.19
CA LEU A 23 48.64 -39.70 -9.69
C LEU A 23 47.74 -40.22 -10.83
N PRO A 24 46.74 -41.06 -10.54
CA PRO A 24 45.88 -41.64 -11.56
C PRO A 24 45.05 -40.54 -12.23
N VAL A 25 45.12 -40.49 -13.56
CA VAL A 25 44.22 -39.68 -14.39
C VAL A 25 42.83 -40.30 -14.26
N ALA A 26 41.95 -39.64 -13.51
CA ALA A 26 40.53 -39.97 -13.51
C ALA A 26 39.97 -39.72 -14.92
N ALA A 27 39.32 -40.75 -15.48
CA ALA A 27 38.61 -40.65 -16.74
C ALA A 27 37.57 -39.52 -16.68
N PRO A 28 37.35 -38.77 -17.78
CA PRO A 28 36.31 -37.75 -17.80
C PRO A 28 34.96 -38.44 -17.62
N ALA A 29 34.27 -38.09 -16.53
CA ALA A 29 32.89 -38.47 -16.33
C ALA A 29 32.07 -37.98 -17.53
N ALA A 30 31.36 -38.90 -18.14
CA ALA A 30 30.46 -38.64 -19.26
C ALA A 30 29.57 -37.44 -18.92
N ALA A 31 29.69 -36.37 -19.72
CA ALA A 31 28.78 -35.26 -19.68
C ALA A 31 27.36 -35.81 -19.93
N ALA A 32 26.48 -35.61 -18.95
CA ALA A 32 25.07 -35.85 -19.14
C ALA A 32 24.55 -34.84 -20.19
N GLU A 33 24.49 -35.29 -21.44
CA GLU A 33 23.64 -34.68 -22.46
C GLU A 33 22.18 -34.91 -22.04
N GLY A 34 21.49 -33.82 -21.69
CA GLY A 34 20.06 -33.87 -21.36
C GLY A 34 19.56 -32.73 -20.50
N ALA A 35 19.61 -31.50 -21.02
CA ALA A 35 18.76 -30.39 -20.56
C ALA A 35 18.69 -29.31 -21.65
N GLU A 36 17.94 -29.56 -22.73
CA GLU A 36 17.34 -28.47 -23.49
C GLU A 36 16.44 -27.67 -22.53
N GLY A 37 16.56 -26.35 -22.56
CA GLY A 37 16.14 -25.46 -21.48
C GLY A 37 14.65 -25.50 -21.19
N ALA A 38 14.28 -26.14 -20.08
CA ALA A 38 13.11 -25.72 -19.34
C ALA A 38 13.39 -24.29 -18.85
N ALA A 39 12.60 -23.31 -19.30
CA ALA A 39 12.68 -21.95 -18.79
C ALA A 39 12.72 -22.01 -17.25
N GLN A 40 13.80 -21.51 -16.64
CA GLN A 40 13.97 -21.63 -15.20
C GLN A 40 12.78 -20.94 -14.52
N ARG A 41 12.01 -21.72 -13.75
CA ARG A 41 10.86 -21.23 -13.00
C ARG A 41 11.31 -20.05 -12.11
N PRO A 42 10.54 -18.95 -12.05
CA PRO A 42 10.81 -17.84 -11.14
C PRO A 42 10.96 -18.33 -9.68
N PRO A 43 11.83 -17.70 -8.87
CA PRO A 43 12.01 -18.11 -7.49
C PRO A 43 10.79 -17.71 -6.64
N ASN A 44 10.56 -18.43 -5.54
CA ASN A 44 9.78 -17.88 -4.44
C ASN A 44 10.53 -16.70 -3.83
N LEU A 45 9.79 -15.75 -3.28
CA LEU A 45 10.33 -14.52 -2.72
C LEU A 45 9.84 -14.39 -1.28
N VAL A 46 10.78 -14.24 -0.35
CA VAL A 46 10.50 -14.02 1.08
C VAL A 46 11.16 -12.72 1.49
N VAL A 47 10.37 -11.81 2.05
CA VAL A 47 10.84 -10.55 2.62
C VAL A 47 10.47 -10.52 4.09
N VAL A 48 11.47 -10.46 4.96
CA VAL A 48 11.31 -10.20 6.39
C VAL A 48 11.67 -8.74 6.65
N LEU A 49 10.72 -7.98 7.19
CA LEU A 49 10.91 -6.57 7.51
C LEU A 49 10.65 -6.35 9.00
N ALA A 50 11.74 -6.12 9.75
CA ALA A 50 11.68 -5.74 11.15
C ALA A 50 11.14 -4.31 11.32
N ASP A 51 10.69 -3.99 12.53
CA ASP A 51 10.12 -2.71 12.93
C ASP A 51 11.06 -2.07 13.98
N ASP A 52 11.79 -1.03 13.58
CA ASP A 52 12.80 -0.34 14.42
C ASP A 52 14.07 -1.17 14.78
N LEU A 53 14.49 -2.11 13.95
CA LEU A 53 15.76 -2.81 14.13
C LEU A 53 16.92 -1.93 13.64
N GLY A 54 17.84 -1.59 14.54
CA GLY A 54 19.02 -0.78 14.23
C GLY A 54 20.10 -1.51 13.45
N TYR A 55 21.00 -0.73 12.83
CA TYR A 55 22.12 -1.24 12.03
C TYR A 55 23.00 -2.21 12.84
N GLY A 56 23.30 -1.88 14.09
CA GLY A 56 24.17 -2.62 14.99
C GLY A 56 23.46 -3.66 15.87
N ASP A 57 22.16 -3.92 15.68
CA ASP A 57 21.40 -4.86 16.53
C ASP A 57 21.63 -6.35 16.20
N LEU A 58 22.32 -6.64 15.09
CA LEU A 58 22.62 -8.00 14.64
C LEU A 58 24.10 -8.34 14.81
N GLY A 59 24.42 -9.59 15.14
CA GLY A 59 25.81 -10.04 15.30
C GLY A 59 26.63 -9.87 14.02
N ALA A 60 25.99 -10.14 12.87
CA ALA A 60 26.51 -9.91 11.53
C ALA A 60 26.84 -8.43 11.24
N TYR A 61 26.38 -7.50 12.08
CA TYR A 61 26.67 -6.07 11.98
C TYR A 61 27.42 -5.50 13.20
N GLY A 62 27.85 -6.36 14.13
CA GLY A 62 28.73 -5.99 15.24
C GLY A 62 28.12 -6.09 16.64
N GLN A 63 26.86 -6.51 16.78
CA GLN A 63 26.21 -6.70 18.07
C GLN A 63 26.97 -7.69 18.97
N LYS A 64 27.09 -7.37 20.27
CA LYS A 64 27.83 -8.19 21.25
C LYS A 64 27.01 -8.64 22.45
N LEU A 65 25.90 -7.97 22.74
CA LEU A 65 25.07 -8.20 23.92
C LEU A 65 23.82 -9.02 23.62
N ILE A 66 23.26 -8.86 22.42
CA ILE A 66 22.07 -9.57 21.93
C ILE A 66 22.53 -10.69 20.98
N THR A 67 21.94 -11.87 21.09
CA THR A 67 22.31 -13.04 20.29
C THR A 67 21.34 -13.23 19.12
N THR A 68 21.86 -13.26 17.88
CA THR A 68 21.08 -13.44 16.63
C THR A 68 21.68 -14.53 15.73
N PRO A 69 21.89 -15.76 16.24
CA PRO A 69 22.66 -16.79 15.54
C PRO A 69 22.04 -17.27 14.21
N ARG A 70 20.71 -17.18 14.04
CA ARG A 70 20.05 -17.64 12.81
C ARG A 70 20.23 -16.63 11.68
N ILE A 71 20.07 -15.34 11.96
CA ILE A 71 20.31 -14.24 11.02
C ILE A 71 21.80 -14.11 10.72
N ASP A 72 22.67 -14.30 11.71
CA ASP A 72 24.13 -14.30 11.52
C ASP A 72 24.57 -15.40 10.56
N ARG A 73 23.99 -16.61 10.72
CA ARG A 73 24.20 -17.71 9.79
C ARG A 73 23.67 -17.39 8.40
N LEU A 74 22.50 -16.76 8.30
CA LEU A 74 21.93 -16.32 7.02
C LEU A 74 22.86 -15.37 6.27
N ALA A 75 23.46 -14.41 6.99
CA ALA A 75 24.46 -13.50 6.45
C ALA A 75 25.74 -14.23 6.00
N ALA A 76 26.23 -15.18 6.79
CA ALA A 76 27.42 -15.97 6.45
C ALA A 76 27.19 -16.88 5.23
N GLU A 77 25.98 -17.41 5.06
CA GLU A 77 25.59 -18.23 3.92
C GLU A 77 25.13 -17.40 2.70
N GLY A 78 25.03 -16.08 2.82
CA GLY A 78 24.47 -15.19 1.81
C GLY A 78 25.31 -13.95 1.52
N LEU A 79 24.61 -12.87 1.18
CA LEU A 79 25.15 -11.55 0.88
C LEU A 79 24.68 -10.56 1.95
N ARG A 80 25.63 -9.87 2.60
CA ARG A 80 25.36 -8.77 3.54
C ARG A 80 25.56 -7.42 2.86
N PHE A 81 24.62 -6.50 2.98
CA PHE A 81 24.76 -5.13 2.49
C PHE A 81 25.23 -4.22 3.63
N THR A 82 26.30 -3.46 3.42
CA THR A 82 26.77 -2.46 4.39
C THR A 82 26.10 -1.12 4.17
N ASP A 83 25.62 -0.82 2.97
CA ASP A 83 25.09 0.49 2.56
C ASP A 83 23.61 0.36 2.12
N ALA A 84 22.79 -0.32 2.92
CA ALA A 84 21.36 -0.41 2.69
C ALA A 84 20.60 0.70 3.44
N TYR A 85 19.58 1.28 2.81
CA TYR A 85 18.86 2.42 3.35
C TYR A 85 17.36 2.20 3.40
N ALA A 86 16.76 2.35 4.57
CA ALA A 86 15.34 2.57 4.71
C ALA A 86 14.90 3.76 3.85
N ALA A 87 13.66 3.69 3.34
CA ALA A 87 13.14 4.74 2.49
C ALA A 87 12.72 5.99 3.27
N ALA A 88 12.50 5.86 4.59
CA ALA A 88 12.26 6.97 5.51
C ALA A 88 12.85 6.65 6.88
N ALA A 89 12.95 7.66 7.75
CA ALA A 89 13.41 7.48 9.13
C ALA A 89 12.31 7.00 10.11
N VAL A 90 11.14 6.62 9.58
CA VAL A 90 9.97 6.16 10.34
C VAL A 90 9.11 5.18 9.53
N CYS A 91 8.30 4.38 10.22
CA CYS A 91 7.66 3.17 9.70
C CYS A 91 6.74 3.40 8.48
N ALA A 92 5.67 4.19 8.62
CA ALA A 92 4.60 4.29 7.62
C ALA A 92 5.11 4.74 6.23
N PRO A 93 5.84 5.87 6.09
CA PRO A 93 6.41 6.27 4.80
C PRO A 93 7.45 5.29 4.29
N SER A 94 8.27 4.67 5.15
CA SER A 94 9.28 3.70 4.71
C SER A 94 8.65 2.46 4.10
N ARG A 95 7.62 1.91 4.74
CA ARG A 95 6.86 0.74 4.27
C ARG A 95 6.12 1.04 2.96
N ALA A 96 5.43 2.17 2.88
CA ALA A 96 4.74 2.59 1.66
C ALA A 96 5.71 2.76 0.47
N ALA A 97 6.87 3.37 0.71
CA ALA A 97 7.92 3.54 -0.29
C ALA A 97 8.51 2.19 -0.76
N LEU A 98 8.83 1.30 0.19
CA LEU A 98 9.31 -0.06 -0.08
C LEU A 98 8.33 -0.85 -0.97
N LEU A 99 7.03 -0.74 -0.72
CA LEU A 99 6.00 -1.46 -1.46
C LEU A 99 5.76 -0.89 -2.86
N THR A 100 5.92 0.41 -3.06
CA THR A 100 5.55 1.13 -4.29
C THR A 100 6.74 1.47 -5.20
N GLY A 101 7.96 1.31 -4.69
CA GLY A 101 9.19 1.67 -5.40
C GLY A 101 9.42 3.18 -5.53
N LEU A 102 8.74 3.99 -4.72
CA LEU A 102 8.89 5.45 -4.69
C LEU A 102 9.70 5.90 -3.49
N HIS A 103 10.50 6.95 -3.61
CA HIS A 103 11.07 7.62 -2.45
C HIS A 103 10.05 8.61 -1.84
N THR A 104 10.31 9.11 -0.63
CA THR A 104 9.36 9.95 0.12
C THR A 104 9.00 11.29 -0.54
N GLY A 105 9.77 11.75 -1.53
CA GLY A 105 9.44 12.94 -2.32
C GLY A 105 8.30 12.75 -3.32
N HIS A 106 7.98 11.50 -3.65
CA HIS A 106 6.93 11.10 -4.59
C HIS A 106 5.83 10.28 -3.93
N ALA A 107 6.14 9.49 -2.90
CA ALA A 107 5.19 8.63 -2.20
C ALA A 107 3.97 9.39 -1.63
N ALA A 108 2.82 8.71 -1.59
CA ALA A 108 1.58 9.25 -1.03
C ALA A 108 1.58 9.31 0.50
N VAL A 109 2.28 8.39 1.16
CA VAL A 109 2.46 8.34 2.62
C VAL A 109 3.82 8.95 2.96
N ARG A 110 3.83 10.08 3.68
CA ARG A 110 5.05 10.86 3.97
C ARG A 110 5.35 11.07 5.45
N ALA A 111 4.46 10.61 6.33
CA ALA A 111 4.60 10.73 7.78
C ALA A 111 3.85 9.57 8.47
N ASN A 112 4.21 9.28 9.72
CA ASN A 112 3.37 8.48 10.60
C ASN A 112 2.07 9.23 10.94
N PRO A 113 1.00 8.54 11.36
CA PRO A 113 -0.26 9.18 11.73
C PRO A 113 -0.08 10.15 12.92
N ASP A 114 -0.69 11.35 12.80
CA ASP A 114 -1.02 12.28 13.89
C ASP A 114 -2.44 12.84 13.65
N SER A 115 -2.98 13.64 14.58
CA SER A 115 -4.40 14.06 14.82
C SER A 115 -5.33 14.47 13.64
N GLY A 116 -4.87 14.42 12.39
CA GLY A 116 -5.67 14.51 11.16
C GLY A 116 -5.87 13.18 10.40
N GLY A 117 -5.37 12.05 10.92
CA GLY A 117 -5.58 10.71 10.36
C GLY A 117 -4.33 10.08 9.75
N GLN A 118 -4.45 8.81 9.35
CA GLN A 118 -3.36 8.02 8.82
C GLN A 118 -3.21 8.21 7.31
N GLY A 119 -1.99 8.50 6.84
CA GLY A 119 -1.68 8.48 5.41
C GLY A 119 -2.01 7.12 4.81
N ALA A 120 -2.48 7.10 3.57
CA ALA A 120 -2.94 5.89 2.88
C ALA A 120 -2.41 5.85 1.44
N LEU A 121 -2.21 4.65 0.91
CA LEU A 121 -2.04 4.46 -0.53
C LEU A 121 -3.34 4.77 -1.27
N ARG A 122 -3.21 5.29 -2.49
CA ARG A 122 -4.31 5.62 -3.38
C ARG A 122 -4.56 4.47 -4.35
N ASP A 123 -5.71 4.48 -5.03
CA ASP A 123 -6.04 3.43 -6.02
C ASP A 123 -4.96 3.23 -7.09
N GLY A 124 -4.31 4.32 -7.52
CA GLY A 124 -3.24 4.29 -8.51
C GLY A 124 -1.87 3.89 -7.99
N ASP A 125 -1.68 3.73 -6.68
CA ASP A 125 -0.39 3.32 -6.12
C ASP A 125 -0.21 1.81 -6.29
N THR A 126 0.43 1.43 -7.40
CA THR A 126 0.79 0.04 -7.69
C THR A 126 1.87 -0.43 -6.73
N THR A 127 1.67 -1.62 -6.17
CA THR A 127 2.61 -2.27 -5.25
C THR A 127 3.29 -3.49 -5.85
N VAL A 128 4.38 -3.92 -5.22
CA VAL A 128 5.13 -5.12 -5.61
C VAL A 128 4.28 -6.39 -5.66
N ALA A 129 3.26 -6.52 -4.80
CA ALA A 129 2.39 -7.68 -4.79
C ALA A 129 1.50 -7.73 -6.04
N GLU A 130 0.93 -6.60 -6.46
CA GLU A 130 0.17 -6.50 -7.71
C GLU A 130 1.05 -6.86 -8.93
N VAL A 131 2.28 -6.35 -8.95
CA VAL A 131 3.26 -6.63 -10.01
C VAL A 131 3.56 -8.13 -10.10
N LEU A 132 3.81 -8.79 -8.98
CA LEU A 132 4.12 -10.23 -8.95
C LEU A 132 2.90 -11.10 -9.26
N ARG A 133 1.70 -10.70 -8.84
CA ARG A 133 0.45 -11.38 -9.24
C ARG A 133 0.24 -11.38 -10.76
N ALA A 134 0.68 -10.32 -11.45
CA ALA A 134 0.63 -10.29 -12.91
C ALA A 134 1.44 -11.42 -13.56
N ARG A 135 2.40 -12.00 -12.82
CA ARG A 135 3.24 -13.15 -13.21
C ARG A 135 2.81 -14.47 -12.55
N GLY A 136 1.66 -14.49 -11.89
CA GLY A 136 1.08 -15.70 -11.29
C GLY A 136 1.56 -16.04 -9.88
N TYR A 137 2.20 -15.10 -9.17
CA TYR A 137 2.60 -15.34 -7.79
C TYR A 137 1.39 -15.43 -6.86
N ARG A 138 1.46 -16.36 -5.90
CA ARG A 138 0.65 -16.33 -4.68
C ARG A 138 1.21 -15.28 -3.73
N THR A 139 0.41 -14.37 -3.19
CA THR A 139 0.94 -13.25 -2.38
C THR A 139 0.37 -13.22 -0.97
N GLY A 140 1.25 -13.24 0.04
CA GLY A 140 0.90 -13.21 1.46
C GLY A 140 1.65 -12.12 2.22
N LEU A 141 0.96 -11.41 3.13
CA LEU A 141 1.55 -10.48 4.09
C LEU A 141 1.10 -10.82 5.51
N PHE A 142 2.04 -11.02 6.41
CA PHE A 142 1.80 -11.44 7.79
C PHE A 142 2.49 -10.46 8.74
N GLY A 143 1.70 -9.65 9.45
CA GLY A 143 2.16 -8.66 10.41
C GLY A 143 1.68 -7.24 10.13
N LYS A 144 2.56 -6.27 10.40
CA LYS A 144 2.30 -4.84 10.31
C LYS A 144 2.29 -4.38 8.85
N TRP A 145 1.13 -3.92 8.41
CA TRP A 145 0.98 -3.03 7.26
C TRP A 145 1.37 -1.60 7.67
N GLY A 146 0.70 -1.04 8.68
CA GLY A 146 1.16 0.13 9.44
C GLY A 146 0.79 1.49 8.85
N PHE A 147 -0.12 1.56 7.86
CA PHE A 147 -0.66 2.79 7.26
C PHE A 147 -2.06 2.54 6.64
N GLY A 148 -2.82 3.61 6.39
CA GLY A 148 -4.17 3.56 5.83
C GLY A 148 -5.27 3.16 6.83
N PRO A 149 -6.54 3.52 6.54
CA PRO A 149 -7.63 3.40 7.51
C PRO A 149 -7.94 1.95 7.92
N GLU A 150 -8.33 1.78 9.18
CA GLU A 150 -8.74 0.50 9.82
C GLU A 150 -10.11 0.00 9.31
N ALA A 151 -10.24 -0.18 7.99
CA ALA A 151 -11.46 -0.57 7.30
C ALA A 151 -11.17 -1.60 6.18
N ALA A 152 -12.13 -2.49 5.92
CA ALA A 152 -12.01 -3.56 4.94
C ALA A 152 -12.02 -3.06 3.48
N ASP A 153 -12.91 -2.12 3.17
CA ASP A 153 -13.22 -1.70 1.80
C ASP A 153 -12.56 -0.34 1.47
N GLN A 154 -11.23 -0.31 1.45
CA GLN A 154 -10.47 0.92 1.22
C GLN A 154 -9.28 0.70 0.28
N PRO A 155 -8.90 1.70 -0.55
CA PRO A 155 -7.86 1.57 -1.57
C PRO A 155 -6.52 1.04 -1.08
N SER A 156 -6.09 1.46 0.11
CA SER A 156 -4.83 1.10 0.76
C SER A 156 -4.88 -0.22 1.51
N HIS A 157 -5.99 -0.96 1.49
CA HIS A 157 -6.09 -2.25 2.18
C HIS A 157 -5.12 -3.25 1.54
N PRO A 158 -4.42 -4.12 2.31
CA PRO A 158 -3.47 -5.09 1.74
C PRO A 158 -4.07 -5.93 0.59
N GLY A 159 -5.32 -6.37 0.76
CA GLY A 159 -6.09 -7.08 -0.28
C GLY A 159 -6.35 -6.26 -1.55
N ALA A 160 -6.59 -4.95 -1.41
CA ALA A 160 -6.74 -4.04 -2.55
C ALA A 160 -5.39 -3.73 -3.23
N ARG A 161 -4.28 -3.90 -2.50
CA ARG A 161 -2.90 -3.76 -2.96
C ARG A 161 -2.25 -5.12 -3.31
N GLY A 162 -3.06 -6.09 -3.74
CA GLY A 162 -2.56 -7.31 -4.36
C GLY A 162 -2.00 -8.38 -3.42
N PHE A 163 -2.18 -8.28 -2.10
CA PHE A 163 -1.95 -9.42 -1.20
C PHE A 163 -3.20 -10.30 -1.13
N GLU A 164 -3.11 -11.54 -1.59
CA GLU A 164 -4.24 -12.48 -1.56
C GLU A 164 -4.54 -13.00 -0.16
N GLU A 165 -3.52 -13.08 0.68
CA GLU A 165 -3.64 -13.40 2.09
C GLU A 165 -2.99 -12.30 2.92
N PHE A 166 -3.75 -11.76 3.86
CA PHE A 166 -3.27 -10.82 4.86
C PHE A 166 -3.67 -11.30 6.24
N TYR A 167 -2.71 -11.36 7.16
CA TYR A 167 -2.97 -11.59 8.57
C TYR A 167 -2.14 -10.66 9.46
N GLY A 168 -2.75 -9.71 10.16
CA GLY A 168 -2.01 -8.79 11.03
C GLY A 168 -2.69 -7.46 11.31
N TYR A 169 -1.91 -6.38 11.28
CA TYR A 169 -2.32 -5.03 11.68
C TYR A 169 -2.38 -4.10 10.46
N ILE A 170 -3.51 -3.40 10.28
CA ILE A 170 -3.63 -2.37 9.23
C ILE A 170 -3.09 -1.03 9.77
N ASP A 171 -3.71 -0.54 10.85
CA ASP A 171 -3.37 0.71 11.52
C ASP A 171 -2.00 0.67 12.23
N HIS A 172 -1.39 1.84 12.38
CA HIS A 172 -0.08 2.05 12.99
C HIS A 172 -0.16 1.94 14.51
N GLY A 173 -1.19 2.52 15.13
CA GLY A 173 -1.41 2.45 16.56
C GLY A 173 -1.75 1.03 17.03
N HIS A 174 -2.64 0.34 16.31
CA HIS A 174 -2.96 -1.06 16.57
C HIS A 174 -1.73 -1.96 16.47
N ALA A 175 -0.81 -1.68 15.54
CA ALA A 175 0.45 -2.42 15.41
C ALA A 175 1.40 -2.29 16.62
N HIS A 176 1.14 -1.37 17.57
CA HIS A 176 1.90 -1.28 18.82
C HIS A 176 1.38 -2.24 19.91
N GLU A 177 0.30 -2.99 19.64
CA GLU A 177 -0.28 -3.95 20.60
C GLU A 177 0.30 -5.36 20.40
N TYR A 178 1.01 -5.87 21.41
CA TYR A 178 1.54 -7.25 21.43
C TYR A 178 0.50 -8.30 21.84
N TYR A 179 -0.57 -7.86 22.50
CA TYR A 179 -1.71 -8.69 22.93
C TYR A 179 -3.05 -8.05 22.50
N PRO A 180 -3.28 -7.89 21.19
CA PRO A 180 -4.46 -7.21 20.68
C PRO A 180 -5.72 -8.05 20.92
N ALA A 181 -6.88 -7.38 20.95
CA ALA A 181 -8.17 -8.07 21.03
C ALA A 181 -8.58 -8.74 19.71
N TYR A 182 -7.98 -8.34 18.59
CA TYR A 182 -8.25 -8.90 17.27
C TYR A 182 -7.04 -8.69 16.35
N LEU A 183 -6.98 -9.48 15.28
CA LEU A 183 -6.12 -9.21 14.12
C LEU A 183 -7.00 -9.20 12.88
N TRP A 184 -6.55 -8.53 11.83
CA TRP A 184 -7.21 -8.65 10.54
C TRP A 184 -6.79 -9.95 9.87
N HIS A 185 -7.76 -10.66 9.32
CA HIS A 185 -7.58 -11.71 8.35
C HIS A 185 -8.31 -11.31 7.07
N ASN A 186 -7.56 -10.86 6.08
CA ASN A 186 -8.08 -10.18 4.90
C ASN A 186 -9.04 -9.05 5.31
N ALA A 187 -10.27 -9.07 4.83
CA ALA A 187 -11.30 -8.05 5.06
C ALA A 187 -12.06 -8.22 6.40
N ALA A 188 -11.69 -9.18 7.25
CA ALA A 188 -12.40 -9.48 8.49
C ALA A 188 -11.51 -9.29 9.72
N LYS A 189 -12.09 -8.76 10.81
CA LYS A 189 -11.44 -8.78 12.12
C LYS A 189 -11.67 -10.15 12.76
N GLU A 190 -10.60 -10.90 12.95
CA GLU A 190 -10.55 -12.17 13.66
C GLU A 190 -10.26 -11.91 15.14
N PRO A 191 -11.18 -12.23 16.08
CA PRO A 191 -10.93 -12.07 17.51
C PRO A 191 -9.72 -12.90 17.96
N VAL A 192 -8.88 -12.29 18.79
CA VAL A 192 -7.71 -12.93 19.39
C VAL A 192 -8.00 -13.18 20.86
N ALA A 193 -7.71 -14.39 21.34
CA ALA A 193 -7.96 -14.74 22.73
C ALA A 193 -7.09 -13.89 23.68
N ALA A 194 -7.66 -13.44 24.79
CA ALA A 194 -6.95 -12.61 25.76
C ALA A 194 -5.65 -13.28 26.25
N GLY A 195 -4.56 -12.51 26.28
CA GLY A 195 -3.23 -13.00 26.63
C GLY A 195 -2.47 -13.72 25.52
N THR A 196 -3.03 -13.83 24.32
CA THR A 196 -2.32 -14.37 23.15
C THR A 196 -1.29 -13.37 22.65
N PHE A 197 -0.04 -13.81 22.56
CA PHE A 197 1.05 -13.01 22.03
C PHE A 197 1.02 -13.03 20.50
N ALA A 198 0.66 -11.90 19.89
CA ALA A 198 0.39 -11.80 18.46
C ALA A 198 1.59 -12.13 17.55
N PRO A 199 2.85 -11.74 17.86
CA PRO A 199 3.98 -12.05 16.98
C PRO A 199 4.18 -13.54 16.68
N GLU A 200 3.91 -14.42 17.65
CA GLU A 200 3.99 -15.87 17.45
C GLU A 200 2.85 -16.37 16.56
N THR A 201 1.64 -15.85 16.75
CA THR A 201 0.48 -16.20 15.91
C THR A 201 0.70 -15.76 14.47
N ILE A 202 1.22 -14.55 14.26
CA ILE A 202 1.56 -14.01 12.94
C ILE A 202 2.64 -14.87 12.26
N ALA A 203 3.71 -15.23 12.98
CA ALA A 203 4.76 -16.08 12.45
C ALA A 203 4.24 -17.49 12.10
N ALA A 204 3.35 -18.07 12.91
CA ALA A 204 2.73 -19.35 12.61
C ALA A 204 1.93 -19.29 11.30
N ARG A 205 1.11 -18.26 11.09
CA ARG A 205 0.35 -18.06 9.84
C ARG A 205 1.26 -17.89 8.61
N ALA A 206 2.38 -17.19 8.76
CA ALA A 206 3.38 -17.07 7.70
C ALA A 206 4.00 -18.42 7.31
N LEU A 207 4.22 -19.31 8.30
CA LEU A 207 4.72 -20.66 8.07
C LEU A 207 3.66 -21.56 7.42
N ASP A 208 2.39 -21.44 7.83
CA ASP A 208 1.26 -22.14 7.19
C ASP A 208 1.13 -21.76 5.71
N PHE A 209 1.35 -20.49 5.37
CA PHE A 209 1.36 -20.02 3.98
C PHE A 209 2.47 -20.68 3.14
N ILE A 210 3.67 -20.84 3.70
CA ILE A 210 4.74 -21.61 3.05
C ILE A 210 4.30 -23.05 2.83
N ASP A 211 3.71 -23.70 3.83
CA ASP A 211 3.26 -25.09 3.73
C ASP A 211 2.20 -25.28 2.64
N ALA A 212 1.24 -24.35 2.57
CA ALA A 212 0.16 -24.38 1.59
C ALA A 212 0.65 -24.24 0.14
N HIS A 213 1.78 -23.57 -0.08
CA HIS A 213 2.26 -23.21 -1.42
C HIS A 213 3.57 -23.90 -1.85
N ALA A 214 4.32 -24.51 -0.93
CA ALA A 214 5.62 -25.12 -1.23
C ALA A 214 5.59 -26.19 -2.34
N ALA A 215 4.52 -26.99 -2.36
CA ALA A 215 4.29 -28.07 -3.34
C ALA A 215 3.60 -27.60 -4.63
N GLY A 216 3.12 -26.35 -4.68
CA GLY A 216 2.34 -25.82 -5.80
C GLY A 216 3.17 -25.54 -7.07
N PRO A 217 2.52 -25.41 -8.24
CA PRO A 217 3.16 -24.99 -9.49
C PRO A 217 3.44 -23.48 -9.53
N ASP A 218 2.73 -22.70 -8.72
CA ASP A 218 2.88 -21.25 -8.65
C ASP A 218 4.00 -20.86 -7.67
N PRO A 219 4.85 -19.87 -8.00
CA PRO A 219 5.75 -19.28 -7.00
C PRO A 219 4.95 -18.44 -6.00
N PHE A 220 5.54 -18.16 -4.83
CA PHE A 220 4.90 -17.28 -3.84
C PHE A 220 5.78 -16.10 -3.44
N LEU A 221 5.11 -15.03 -3.00
CA LEU A 221 5.66 -13.91 -2.27
C LEU A 221 5.17 -13.99 -0.83
N LEU A 222 6.08 -14.06 0.12
CA LEU A 222 5.80 -13.94 1.55
C LEU A 222 6.43 -12.66 2.09
N PHE A 223 5.62 -11.76 2.63
CA PHE A 223 6.06 -10.67 3.48
C PHE A 223 5.79 -11.05 4.95
N LEU A 224 6.85 -11.20 5.75
CA LEU A 224 6.76 -11.35 7.19
C LEU A 224 7.21 -10.05 7.84
N THR A 225 6.26 -9.27 8.36
CA THR A 225 6.50 -7.91 8.85
C THR A 225 6.06 -7.74 10.31
N PRO A 226 6.58 -8.54 11.26
CA PRO A 226 6.18 -8.44 12.66
C PRO A 226 6.46 -7.03 13.19
N ASN A 227 5.76 -6.64 14.25
CA ASN A 227 6.04 -5.40 15.00
C ASN A 227 7.29 -5.52 15.89
N LEU A 228 8.20 -6.47 15.63
CA LEU A 228 9.41 -6.71 16.39
C LEU A 228 10.60 -5.91 15.81
N PRO A 229 11.47 -5.27 16.62
CA PRO A 229 11.40 -5.12 18.09
C PRO A 229 10.76 -3.79 18.59
N HIS A 230 9.82 -3.22 17.85
CA HIS A 230 9.21 -1.91 18.16
C HIS A 230 8.61 -1.84 19.58
N ALA A 231 8.62 -0.65 20.18
CA ALA A 231 7.99 -0.39 21.46
C ALA A 231 6.46 -0.65 21.47
N PRO A 232 5.85 -0.99 22.61
CA PRO A 232 6.49 -1.25 23.91
C PRO A 232 7.32 -2.55 23.88
N SER A 233 8.36 -2.62 24.70
CA SER A 233 9.13 -3.85 24.87
C SER A 233 8.36 -4.81 25.78
N ASP A 234 7.34 -5.44 25.21
CA ASP A 234 6.44 -6.38 25.87
C ASP A 234 6.56 -7.77 25.22
N ILE A 235 6.93 -8.76 26.02
CA ILE A 235 7.18 -10.14 25.59
C ILE A 235 6.97 -11.09 26.78
N PRO A 236 6.40 -12.30 26.60
CA PRO A 236 6.10 -13.21 27.72
C PRO A 236 7.34 -13.70 28.48
N ASP A 237 8.47 -13.87 27.78
CA ASP A 237 9.72 -14.37 28.34
C ASP A 237 10.92 -13.58 27.80
N VAL A 238 11.78 -13.14 28.72
CA VAL A 238 13.04 -12.44 28.40
C VAL A 238 14.22 -13.41 28.25
N GLY A 239 14.00 -14.70 28.47
CA GLY A 239 14.92 -15.80 28.19
C GLY A 239 16.33 -15.58 28.77
N PRO A 240 17.39 -15.64 27.94
CA PRO A 240 18.78 -15.56 28.42
C PRO A 240 19.14 -14.20 29.03
N TYR A 241 18.29 -13.17 28.87
CA TYR A 241 18.53 -11.83 29.40
C TYR A 241 17.98 -11.63 30.81
N ALA A 242 17.26 -12.60 31.39
CA ALA A 242 16.63 -12.50 32.71
C ALA A 242 17.63 -12.08 33.81
N SER A 243 18.84 -12.64 33.78
CA SER A 243 19.92 -12.41 34.76
C SER A 243 20.76 -11.16 34.50
N ARG A 244 20.54 -10.44 33.39
CA ARG A 244 21.27 -9.21 33.09
C ARG A 244 20.89 -8.10 34.07
N SER A 245 21.79 -7.16 34.31
CA SER A 245 21.54 -5.98 35.16
C SER A 245 20.78 -4.86 34.44
N TRP A 246 20.27 -5.10 33.23
CA TRP A 246 19.55 -4.12 32.41
C TRP A 246 18.14 -3.83 32.96
N SER A 247 17.55 -2.71 32.50
CA SER A 247 16.13 -2.41 32.76
C SER A 247 15.21 -3.50 32.19
N ALA A 248 13.96 -3.56 32.68
CA ALA A 248 12.96 -4.49 32.15
C ALA A 248 12.75 -4.30 30.64
N SER A 249 12.59 -3.05 30.19
CA SER A 249 12.44 -2.73 28.76
C SER A 249 13.63 -3.20 27.93
N ASN A 250 14.86 -3.01 28.40
CA ASN A 250 16.06 -3.45 27.69
C ASN A 250 16.15 -4.99 27.59
N LYS A 251 15.78 -5.72 28.65
CA LYS A 251 15.71 -7.19 28.60
C LYS A 251 14.67 -7.68 27.60
N ALA A 252 13.49 -7.06 27.62
CA ALA A 252 12.41 -7.39 26.70
C ALA A 252 12.75 -7.05 25.25
N HIS A 253 13.36 -5.90 24.97
CA HIS A 253 13.81 -5.51 23.64
C HIS A 253 14.85 -6.50 23.08
N ALA A 254 15.86 -6.87 23.87
CA ALA A 254 16.84 -7.89 23.48
C ALA A 254 16.18 -9.26 23.19
N ALA A 255 15.16 -9.63 23.98
CA ALA A 255 14.37 -10.83 23.76
C ALA A 255 13.51 -10.75 22.50
N GLN A 256 12.91 -9.60 22.19
CA GLN A 256 12.18 -9.36 20.94
C GLN A 256 13.07 -9.52 19.70
N ILE A 257 14.31 -9.00 19.74
CA ILE A 257 15.30 -9.21 18.66
C ILE A 257 15.68 -10.70 18.53
N SER A 258 15.83 -11.40 19.65
CA SER A 258 16.13 -12.85 19.64
C SER A 258 14.94 -13.68 19.13
N LEU A 259 13.71 -13.22 19.38
CA LEU A 259 12.51 -13.83 18.80
C LEU A 259 12.44 -13.61 17.29
N LEU A 260 12.73 -12.39 16.81
CA LEU A 260 12.82 -12.11 15.38
C LEU A 260 13.86 -13.03 14.70
N ASP A 261 15.03 -13.23 15.32
CA ASP A 261 16.04 -14.19 14.87
C ASP A 261 15.48 -15.62 14.74
N ALA A 262 14.77 -16.08 15.78
CA ALA A 262 14.12 -17.39 15.77
C ALA A 262 13.06 -17.51 14.66
N GLN A 263 12.26 -16.46 14.42
CA GLN A 263 11.24 -16.44 13.37
C GLN A 263 11.86 -16.50 11.96
N VAL A 264 12.94 -15.75 11.72
CA VAL A 264 13.73 -15.87 10.47
C VAL A 264 14.29 -17.27 10.31
N GLY A 265 14.84 -17.85 11.38
CA GLY A 265 15.33 -19.22 11.40
C GLY A 265 14.24 -20.24 11.05
N ALA A 266 13.04 -20.09 11.62
CA ALA A 266 11.91 -20.98 11.38
C ALA A 266 11.45 -20.94 9.91
N VAL A 267 11.44 -19.76 9.29
CA VAL A 267 11.16 -19.61 7.85
C VAL A 267 12.19 -20.39 7.03
N VAL A 268 13.49 -20.18 7.27
CA VAL A 268 14.57 -20.86 6.54
C VAL A 268 14.52 -22.38 6.74
N ASP A 269 14.28 -22.83 7.97
CA ASP A 269 14.13 -24.25 8.30
C ASP A 269 12.93 -24.85 7.55
N ARG A 270 11.82 -24.11 7.42
CA ARG A 270 10.65 -24.54 6.66
C ARG A 270 10.91 -24.65 5.16
N LEU A 271 11.61 -23.66 4.58
CA LEU A 271 12.01 -23.71 3.18
C LEU A 271 12.91 -24.92 2.88
N ARG A 272 13.83 -25.24 3.80
CA ARG A 272 14.69 -26.44 3.71
C ARG A 272 13.89 -27.72 3.85
N ALA A 273 12.97 -27.80 4.80
CA ALA A 273 12.14 -28.98 5.04
C ALA A 273 11.29 -29.36 3.82
N HIS A 274 10.79 -28.37 3.08
CA HIS A 274 10.05 -28.59 1.82
C HIS A 274 10.95 -28.77 0.59
N GLY A 275 12.28 -28.69 0.72
CA GLY A 275 13.21 -28.81 -0.40
C GLY A 275 13.08 -27.65 -1.41
N ILE A 276 12.80 -26.44 -0.92
CA ILE A 276 12.54 -25.26 -1.76
C ILE A 276 13.54 -24.12 -1.55
N ALA A 277 14.59 -24.36 -0.75
CA ALA A 277 15.59 -23.36 -0.39
C ALA A 277 16.31 -22.79 -1.63
N GLU A 278 16.79 -23.64 -2.54
CA GLU A 278 17.55 -23.25 -3.75
C GLU A 278 16.67 -22.53 -4.80
N ARG A 279 15.35 -22.61 -4.64
CA ARG A 279 14.36 -21.89 -5.45
C ARG A 279 13.70 -20.73 -4.72
N THR A 280 14.25 -20.28 -3.60
CA THR A 280 13.70 -19.17 -2.81
C THR A 280 14.78 -18.10 -2.55
N VAL A 281 14.41 -16.83 -2.75
CA VAL A 281 15.22 -15.69 -2.32
C VAL A 281 14.64 -15.14 -1.03
N VAL A 282 15.46 -15.06 0.02
CA VAL A 282 15.10 -14.49 1.32
C VAL A 282 15.84 -13.17 1.50
N LEU A 283 15.10 -12.10 1.81
CA LEU A 283 15.62 -10.79 2.18
C LEU A 283 15.22 -10.48 3.62
N VAL A 284 16.16 -10.02 4.45
CA VAL A 284 15.90 -9.60 5.83
C VAL A 284 16.40 -8.16 6.00
N ALA A 285 15.52 -7.25 6.39
CA ALA A 285 15.82 -5.83 6.56
C ALA A 285 15.04 -5.19 7.72
N SER A 286 15.26 -3.89 7.96
CA SER A 286 14.50 -3.05 8.88
C SER A 286 13.81 -1.90 8.16
N ASP A 287 12.67 -1.43 8.66
CA ASP A 287 11.96 -0.29 8.09
C ASP A 287 12.56 1.07 8.43
N ASN A 288 13.32 1.19 9.52
CA ASN A 288 14.11 2.37 9.91
C ASN A 288 15.17 2.01 10.98
N GLY A 289 15.91 3.02 11.43
CA GLY A 289 16.86 2.91 12.54
C GLY A 289 16.22 2.59 13.90
N PRO A 290 17.05 2.41 14.96
CA PRO A 290 16.61 1.94 16.26
C PRO A 290 15.83 3.01 17.04
N HIS A 291 15.03 2.55 17.99
CA HIS A 291 14.11 3.37 18.78
C HIS A 291 14.56 3.49 20.24
N GLU A 292 14.00 4.48 20.96
CA GLU A 292 14.19 4.65 22.41
C GLU A 292 12.86 4.67 23.18
N GLU A 293 11.75 4.58 22.45
CA GLU A 293 10.40 4.50 22.98
C GLU A 293 10.26 3.34 23.98
N GLY A 294 9.36 3.50 24.97
CA GLY A 294 9.11 2.46 25.97
C GLY A 294 10.25 2.26 26.99
N GLY A 295 11.23 3.16 27.04
CA GLY A 295 12.34 3.11 28.00
C GLY A 295 13.51 2.24 27.56
N VAL A 296 13.61 1.95 26.26
CA VAL A 296 14.76 1.28 25.65
C VAL A 296 15.95 2.24 25.57
N ASP A 297 17.14 1.73 25.86
CA ASP A 297 18.41 2.44 25.69
C ASP A 297 19.16 1.86 24.47
N PRO A 298 19.04 2.46 23.28
CA PRO A 298 19.74 1.96 22.10
C PRO A 298 21.28 2.05 22.22
N ASP A 299 21.80 2.93 23.08
CA ASP A 299 23.26 3.11 23.25
C ASP A 299 23.86 1.97 24.08
N LEU A 300 23.08 1.38 25.00
CA LEU A 300 23.48 0.17 25.74
C LEU A 300 23.86 -0.96 24.78
N PHE A 301 23.12 -1.09 23.69
CA PHE A 301 23.28 -2.16 22.71
C PHE A 301 24.18 -1.80 21.54
N ASP A 302 24.70 -0.57 21.45
CA ASP A 302 25.39 -0.09 20.23
C ASP A 302 24.49 -0.29 18.98
N ALA A 303 23.20 0.00 19.10
CA ALA A 303 22.17 -0.34 18.12
C ALA A 303 22.36 0.32 16.74
N ASN A 304 23.13 1.40 16.67
CA ASN A 304 23.51 2.07 15.42
C ASN A 304 24.93 1.72 14.94
N GLY A 305 25.71 1.00 15.73
CA GLY A 305 27.15 0.85 15.52
C GLY A 305 27.82 2.23 15.35
N PRO A 306 28.66 2.42 14.31
CA PRO A 306 29.40 3.67 14.11
C PRO A 306 28.55 4.85 13.59
N LEU A 307 27.23 4.66 13.39
CA LEU A 307 26.37 5.62 12.71
C LEU A 307 25.70 6.59 13.71
N ARG A 308 25.43 7.82 13.26
CA ARG A 308 24.79 8.86 14.09
C ARG A 308 23.29 8.93 13.86
N GLY A 309 22.53 9.21 14.92
CA GLY A 309 21.08 9.39 14.85
C GLY A 309 20.29 8.11 15.14
N TYR A 310 19.00 8.25 15.41
CA TYR A 310 18.07 7.16 15.71
C TYR A 310 16.84 7.28 14.81
N LYS A 311 15.82 6.44 15.01
CA LYS A 311 14.48 6.64 14.43
C LYS A 311 14.06 8.12 14.51
N ARG A 312 13.52 8.65 13.40
CA ARG A 312 13.19 10.06 13.10
C ARG A 312 14.34 10.97 12.68
N ASN A 313 15.62 10.61 12.87
CA ASN A 313 16.71 11.42 12.34
C ASN A 313 16.97 11.09 10.86
N LEU A 314 17.38 12.08 10.06
CA LEU A 314 17.81 11.83 8.66
C LEU A 314 19.32 11.56 8.51
N TYR A 315 20.03 11.50 9.63
CA TYR A 315 21.39 10.99 9.77
C TYR A 315 21.45 9.48 9.50
N GLU A 316 22.64 8.92 9.23
CA GLU A 316 22.85 7.54 8.82
C GLU A 316 22.21 6.54 9.78
N GLY A 317 22.30 6.72 11.10
CA GLY A 317 21.68 5.80 12.08
C GLY A 317 20.15 5.77 12.04
N GLY A 318 19.49 6.80 11.51
CA GLY A 318 18.03 6.82 11.34
C GLY A 318 17.54 6.16 10.05
N VAL A 319 18.38 6.10 9.01
CA VAL A 319 17.98 5.63 7.67
C VAL A 319 18.82 4.51 7.08
N ARG A 320 20.01 4.20 7.61
CA ARG A 320 20.85 3.08 7.17
C ARG A 320 20.56 1.88 8.07
N VAL A 321 20.17 0.78 7.45
CA VAL A 321 19.56 -0.39 8.11
C VAL A 321 20.29 -1.67 7.71
N PRO A 322 20.20 -2.75 8.50
CA PRO A 322 20.72 -4.02 8.05
C PRO A 322 19.93 -4.52 6.83
N LEU A 323 20.60 -5.18 5.89
CA LEU A 323 19.99 -5.91 4.78
C LEU A 323 20.84 -7.14 4.45
N ILE A 324 20.22 -8.31 4.55
CA ILE A 324 20.82 -9.61 4.23
C ILE A 324 19.99 -10.26 3.13
N ALA A 325 20.67 -10.82 2.12
CA ALA A 325 20.05 -11.60 1.06
C ALA A 325 20.61 -13.02 1.04
N TRP A 326 19.73 -14.02 0.95
CA TRP A 326 20.11 -15.44 0.96
C TRP A 326 19.29 -16.24 -0.06
N ALA A 327 20.00 -17.04 -0.85
CA ALA A 327 19.41 -17.96 -1.82
C ALA A 327 20.49 -18.98 -2.22
N PRO A 328 20.54 -20.17 -1.57
CA PRO A 328 21.58 -21.16 -1.83
C PRO A 328 21.67 -21.51 -3.31
N GLY A 329 22.89 -21.49 -3.87
CA GLY A 329 23.13 -21.76 -5.28
C GLY A 329 22.80 -20.61 -6.24
N ARG A 330 22.17 -19.52 -5.77
CA ARG A 330 21.87 -18.31 -6.56
C ARG A 330 22.65 -17.08 -6.10
N ILE A 331 22.84 -16.93 -4.80
CA ILE A 331 23.62 -15.86 -4.17
C ILE A 331 24.92 -16.48 -3.63
N ALA A 332 26.05 -15.84 -3.92
CA ALA A 332 27.35 -16.28 -3.42
C ALA A 332 27.46 -16.08 -1.90
N ALA A 333 27.78 -17.16 -1.18
CA ALA A 333 27.90 -17.16 0.27
C ALA A 333 29.07 -16.32 0.77
N GLY A 334 28.92 -15.71 1.94
CA GLY A 334 29.95 -14.94 2.64
C GLY A 334 30.36 -13.65 1.92
N THR A 335 29.51 -13.14 1.02
CA THR A 335 29.82 -11.92 0.26
C THR A 335 29.28 -10.67 0.95
N THR A 336 29.85 -9.51 0.61
CA THR A 336 29.41 -8.21 1.13
C THR A 336 29.28 -7.21 -0.02
N SER A 337 28.28 -6.33 0.05
CA SER A 337 28.08 -5.23 -0.90
C SER A 337 28.00 -3.89 -0.17
N SER A 338 28.82 -2.93 -0.60
CA SER A 338 28.77 -1.53 -0.16
C SER A 338 28.08 -0.61 -1.17
N ARG A 339 27.34 -1.18 -2.14
CA ARG A 339 26.53 -0.39 -3.07
C ARG A 339 25.39 0.28 -2.29
N PRO A 340 25.20 1.61 -2.39
CA PRO A 340 24.01 2.28 -1.88
C PRO A 340 22.74 1.62 -2.41
N THR A 341 21.96 1.03 -1.52
CA THR A 341 20.79 0.21 -1.86
C THR A 341 19.59 0.65 -1.02
N PRO A 342 18.80 1.63 -1.48
CA PRO A 342 17.58 2.02 -0.79
C PRO A 342 16.52 0.92 -0.87
N LEU A 343 15.67 0.77 0.15
CA LEU A 343 14.64 -0.26 0.20
C LEU A 343 13.48 0.00 -0.78
N TYR A 344 13.37 1.20 -1.35
CA TYR A 344 12.49 1.43 -2.50
C TYR A 344 13.01 0.77 -3.81
N ASP A 345 14.21 0.18 -3.81
CA ASP A 345 14.68 -0.73 -4.88
C ASP A 345 13.99 -2.09 -4.85
N LEU A 346 13.25 -2.42 -3.78
CA LEU A 346 12.67 -3.75 -3.60
C LEU A 346 11.70 -4.11 -4.73
N LEU A 347 10.74 -3.24 -5.07
CA LEU A 347 9.77 -3.50 -6.13
C LEU A 347 10.44 -3.87 -7.47
N PRO A 348 11.31 -3.04 -8.06
CA PRO A 348 11.94 -3.39 -9.33
C PRO A 348 12.88 -4.59 -9.22
N THR A 349 13.54 -4.80 -8.06
CA THR A 349 14.39 -5.98 -7.83
C THR A 349 13.59 -7.27 -7.85
N LEU A 350 12.48 -7.32 -7.12
CA LEU A 350 11.62 -8.50 -7.06
C LEU A 350 10.92 -8.75 -8.40
N ALA A 351 10.51 -7.69 -9.09
CA ALA A 351 9.94 -7.79 -10.43
C ALA A 351 10.95 -8.37 -11.44
N ASP A 352 12.20 -7.93 -11.42
CA ASP A 352 13.26 -8.46 -12.28
C ASP A 352 13.54 -9.94 -12.00
N LEU A 353 13.64 -10.34 -10.72
CA LEU A 353 13.83 -11.75 -10.35
C LEU A 353 12.67 -12.64 -10.81
N ALA A 354 11.45 -12.10 -10.85
CA ALA A 354 10.25 -12.79 -11.28
C ALA A 354 10.03 -12.75 -12.81
N GLY A 355 10.68 -11.83 -13.52
CA GLY A 355 10.30 -11.45 -14.88
C GLY A 355 8.87 -10.88 -14.93
N ALA A 356 8.53 -10.00 -13.99
CA ALA A 356 7.22 -9.39 -13.83
C ALA A 356 7.19 -7.93 -14.37
N PRO A 357 6.00 -7.41 -14.75
CA PRO A 357 5.89 -6.13 -15.45
C PRO A 357 5.90 -4.92 -14.49
N ALA A 358 7.07 -4.53 -13.98
CA ALA A 358 7.21 -3.35 -13.12
C ALA A 358 6.72 -2.05 -13.81
N PRO A 359 6.00 -1.16 -13.09
CA PRO A 359 5.68 0.17 -13.58
C PRO A 359 6.93 0.97 -13.91
N SER A 360 6.86 1.84 -14.92
CA SER A 360 7.99 2.67 -15.33
C SER A 360 8.12 3.99 -14.56
N ASP A 361 7.20 4.26 -13.62
CA ASP A 361 7.11 5.49 -12.82
C ASP A 361 7.56 5.25 -11.36
N THR A 362 8.52 4.36 -11.17
CA THR A 362 9.17 4.10 -9.87
C THR A 362 10.50 4.85 -9.78
N ASP A 363 10.90 5.24 -8.57
CA ASP A 363 12.21 5.80 -8.28
C ASP A 363 13.27 4.71 -8.06
N GLY A 364 12.83 3.51 -7.66
CA GLY A 364 13.69 2.36 -7.40
C GLY A 364 14.40 1.83 -8.65
N LEU A 365 15.58 1.24 -8.41
CA LEU A 365 16.41 0.62 -9.43
C LEU A 365 16.76 -0.82 -9.00
N SER A 366 16.58 -1.78 -9.90
CA SER A 366 16.78 -3.19 -9.56
C SER A 366 18.20 -3.50 -9.10
N ALA A 367 18.31 -4.17 -7.95
CA ALA A 367 19.54 -4.72 -7.40
C ALA A 367 19.72 -6.21 -7.77
N ALA A 368 18.88 -6.78 -8.63
CA ALA A 368 18.97 -8.19 -9.02
C ALA A 368 20.36 -8.60 -9.55
N PRO A 369 21.08 -7.78 -10.36
CA PRO A 369 22.43 -8.11 -10.78
C PRO A 369 23.44 -8.19 -9.63
N VAL A 370 23.22 -7.47 -8.52
CA VAL A 370 24.05 -7.58 -7.30
C VAL A 370 23.85 -8.95 -6.66
N LEU A 371 22.60 -9.40 -6.55
CA LEU A 371 22.25 -10.72 -6.01
C LEU A 371 22.83 -11.85 -6.87
N ALA A 372 22.87 -11.67 -8.20
CA ALA A 372 23.42 -12.62 -9.15
C ALA A 372 24.96 -12.63 -9.23
N GLY A 373 25.66 -11.83 -8.43
CA GLY A 373 27.14 -11.74 -8.45
C GLY A 373 27.70 -10.95 -9.63
N THR A 374 26.88 -10.14 -10.31
CA THR A 374 27.24 -9.26 -11.42
C THR A 374 26.96 -7.78 -11.12
N PRO A 375 27.48 -7.22 -9.99
CA PRO A 375 27.11 -5.88 -9.53
C PRO A 375 27.46 -4.77 -10.53
N ALA A 376 28.43 -4.98 -11.43
CA ALA A 376 28.77 -4.02 -12.49
C ALA A 376 27.65 -3.79 -13.51
N LEU A 377 26.66 -4.70 -13.58
CA LEU A 377 25.48 -4.57 -14.43
C LEU A 377 24.30 -3.92 -13.70
N ALA A 378 24.40 -3.71 -12.38
CA ALA A 378 23.32 -3.10 -11.61
C ALA A 378 23.23 -1.60 -11.94
N PRO A 379 22.03 -1.07 -12.24
CA PRO A 379 21.84 0.37 -12.35
C PRO A 379 22.20 1.07 -11.04
N LEU A 380 22.68 2.32 -11.13
CA LEU A 380 23.07 3.14 -9.99
C LEU A 380 22.15 4.35 -9.87
N HIS A 381 21.78 4.67 -8.64
CA HIS A 381 21.07 5.90 -8.33
C HIS A 381 21.98 7.10 -8.58
N GLY A 382 21.44 8.13 -9.24
CA GLY A 382 22.12 9.42 -9.32
C GLY A 382 22.24 10.08 -7.95
N HIS A 383 21.22 9.89 -7.11
CA HIS A 383 21.18 10.31 -5.70
C HIS A 383 20.06 9.56 -4.96
N LEU A 384 20.10 9.58 -3.64
CA LEU A 384 19.04 9.12 -2.74
C LEU A 384 18.39 10.33 -2.08
N TYR A 385 17.09 10.26 -1.75
CA TYR A 385 16.33 11.37 -1.16
C TYR A 385 15.47 10.89 0.01
N TRP A 386 15.42 11.70 1.07
CA TRP A 386 14.54 11.50 2.23
C TRP A 386 13.85 12.79 2.62
N TYR A 387 12.62 12.65 3.11
CA TYR A 387 11.80 13.72 3.67
C TYR A 387 11.29 13.29 5.04
N ARG A 388 11.19 14.24 5.97
CA ARG A 388 10.58 14.03 7.28
C ARG A 388 9.69 15.20 7.67
N ASP A 389 8.49 14.86 8.13
CA ASP A 389 7.55 15.79 8.75
C ASP A 389 6.80 15.18 9.95
N GLU A 390 7.53 14.93 11.03
CA GLU A 390 7.05 14.19 12.21
C GLU A 390 6.75 15.14 13.39
N GLN A 391 5.66 14.90 14.14
CA GLN A 391 5.42 15.61 15.41
C GLN A 391 5.92 14.83 16.62
N GLY A 392 5.94 13.50 16.51
CA GLY A 392 6.54 12.62 17.48
C GLY A 392 8.02 12.95 17.66
N VAL A 393 8.46 13.11 18.90
CA VAL A 393 9.85 13.40 19.23
C VAL A 393 10.26 12.63 20.48
N THR A 394 11.46 12.09 20.45
CA THR A 394 12.10 11.44 21.59
C THR A 394 13.35 12.23 21.99
N ALA A 395 13.82 12.05 23.22
CA ALA A 395 14.87 12.90 23.78
C ALA A 395 16.21 12.78 23.05
N ARG A 396 16.68 11.57 22.76
CA ARG A 396 17.92 11.33 22.01
C ARG A 396 17.78 11.78 20.56
N ALA A 397 16.68 11.46 19.88
CA ALA A 397 16.47 11.90 18.50
C ALA A 397 16.49 13.45 18.40
N ASN A 398 15.89 14.15 19.36
CA ASN A 398 15.92 15.61 19.39
C ASN A 398 17.30 16.18 19.72
N ALA A 399 18.07 15.50 20.58
CA ALA A 399 19.44 15.89 20.87
C ALA A 399 20.32 15.80 19.63
N GLN A 400 20.18 14.73 18.83
CA GLN A 400 20.91 14.56 17.58
C GLN A 400 20.59 15.66 16.56
N ASP A 401 19.35 16.11 16.52
CA ASP A 401 18.89 17.22 15.69
C ASP A 401 19.15 18.62 16.30
N ALA A 402 19.82 18.72 17.46
CA ALA A 402 20.02 19.98 18.19
C ALA A 402 18.72 20.77 18.44
N GLY A 403 17.64 20.08 18.82
CA GLY A 403 16.34 20.68 19.12
C GLY A 403 15.43 20.90 17.92
N ARG A 404 15.79 20.38 16.74
CA ARG A 404 15.08 20.61 15.45
C ARG A 404 14.20 19.44 15.01
N ALA A 405 13.99 18.42 15.85
CA ALA A 405 13.29 17.18 15.44
C ALA A 405 11.84 17.38 14.94
N LYS A 406 11.15 18.42 15.42
CA LYS A 406 9.78 18.77 14.97
C LYS A 406 9.73 19.66 13.72
N ARG A 407 10.89 20.08 13.21
CA ARG A 407 10.96 20.87 11.97
C ARG A 407 10.95 19.92 10.78
N VAL A 408 10.40 20.40 9.67
CA VAL A 408 10.53 19.71 8.39
C VAL A 408 12.03 19.56 8.10
N ALA A 409 12.42 18.35 7.72
CA ALA A 409 13.79 18.04 7.32
C ALA A 409 13.81 17.29 6.00
N GLU A 410 14.89 17.48 5.25
CA GLU A 410 15.19 16.71 4.05
C GLU A 410 16.64 16.26 4.07
N ALA A 411 16.92 15.14 3.42
CA ALA A 411 18.28 14.68 3.21
C ALA A 411 18.47 14.15 1.79
N VAL A 412 19.71 14.24 1.31
CA VAL A 412 20.13 13.74 0.01
C VAL A 412 21.49 13.07 0.13
N ARG A 413 21.69 11.96 -0.55
CA ARG A 413 23.01 11.33 -0.71
C ARG A 413 23.37 11.25 -2.17
N GLN A 414 24.53 11.78 -2.55
CA GLN A 414 25.13 11.60 -3.87
C GLN A 414 26.59 11.19 -3.69
N ASP A 415 26.93 9.99 -4.17
CA ASP A 415 28.25 9.39 -3.99
C ASP A 415 28.69 9.37 -2.51
N ARG A 416 29.77 10.09 -2.20
CA ARG A 416 30.33 10.25 -0.84
C ARG A 416 29.65 11.33 -0.01
N TRP A 417 28.87 12.22 -0.64
CA TRP A 417 28.31 13.38 0.02
C TRP A 417 26.90 13.10 0.54
N LYS A 418 26.66 13.50 1.79
CA LYS A 418 25.33 13.50 2.40
C LYS A 418 25.01 14.91 2.86
N GLY A 419 23.92 15.47 2.36
CA GLY A 419 23.37 16.73 2.83
C GLY A 419 22.14 16.49 3.69
N VAL A 420 22.04 17.17 4.83
CA VAL A 420 20.85 17.19 5.69
C VAL A 420 20.44 18.64 5.89
N ARG A 421 19.16 18.96 5.72
CA ARG A 421 18.67 20.33 5.93
C ARG A 421 17.39 20.39 6.74
N PHE A 422 17.27 21.46 7.51
CA PHE A 422 16.13 21.74 8.38
C PHE A 422 15.50 23.08 8.04
N ALA A 423 14.19 23.09 7.83
CA ALA A 423 13.42 24.32 7.69
C ALA A 423 13.41 25.07 9.04
N PRO A 424 13.15 26.40 9.06
CA PRO A 424 12.97 27.16 10.30
C PRO A 424 11.73 26.72 11.10
N ALA A 425 10.71 26.19 10.42
CA ALA A 425 9.46 25.73 10.99
C ALA A 425 8.96 24.47 10.26
N ARG A 426 7.72 24.04 10.53
CA ARG A 426 7.07 22.92 9.86
C ARG A 426 6.48 23.35 8.50
N ASP A 427 7.30 24.02 7.69
CA ASP A 427 6.93 24.57 6.38
C ASP A 427 8.08 24.34 5.38
N ARG A 428 7.82 23.49 4.40
CA ARG A 428 8.78 23.14 3.34
C ARG A 428 8.91 24.25 2.28
N SER A 429 7.91 25.12 2.14
CA SER A 429 7.84 26.12 1.06
C SER A 429 8.80 27.29 1.23
N VAL A 430 9.41 27.43 2.40
CA VAL A 430 10.37 28.50 2.71
C VAL A 430 11.58 28.52 1.76
N PRO A 431 12.13 29.71 1.45
CA PRO A 431 13.30 29.86 0.59
C PRO A 431 14.53 29.12 1.10
N ASP A 432 15.35 28.57 0.19
CA ASP A 432 16.55 27.78 0.52
C ASP A 432 17.51 28.49 1.49
N ALA A 433 17.64 29.82 1.38
CA ALA A 433 18.50 30.62 2.26
C ALA A 433 18.07 30.61 3.74
N GLN A 434 16.84 30.17 4.05
CA GLN A 434 16.36 30.04 5.42
C GLN A 434 16.54 28.62 5.99
N TRP A 435 16.87 27.63 5.14
CA TRP A 435 17.15 26.28 5.58
C TRP A 435 18.53 26.22 6.23
N GLN A 436 18.63 25.53 7.36
CA GLN A 436 19.91 25.19 7.95
C GLN A 436 20.43 23.94 7.25
N PHE A 437 21.59 24.02 6.61
CA PHE A 437 22.16 22.93 5.83
C PHE A 437 23.45 22.41 6.47
N GLU A 438 23.55 21.10 6.61
CA GLU A 438 24.72 20.36 7.07
C GLU A 438 25.21 19.45 5.94
N LEU A 439 26.53 19.31 5.79
CA LEU A 439 27.14 18.49 4.75
C LEU A 439 28.20 17.56 5.35
N TYR A 440 28.12 16.28 5.02
CA TYR A 440 29.04 15.24 5.51
C TYR A 440 29.67 14.46 4.36
N ASP A 441 30.95 14.09 4.55
CA ASP A 441 31.71 13.20 3.68
C ASP A 441 31.69 11.78 4.24
N LEU A 442 30.71 10.97 3.84
CA LEU A 442 30.48 9.63 4.39
C LEU A 442 31.64 8.65 4.14
N ALA A 443 32.54 8.94 3.20
CA ALA A 443 33.71 8.10 2.95
C ALA A 443 34.78 8.26 4.05
N ALA A 444 34.86 9.45 4.66
CA ALA A 444 35.79 9.75 5.75
C ALA A 444 35.10 9.77 7.12
N ASP A 445 33.80 10.08 7.15
CA ASP A 445 33.02 10.33 8.35
C ASP A 445 31.62 9.69 8.25
N PRO A 446 31.53 8.34 8.32
CA PRO A 446 30.24 7.64 8.30
C PRO A 446 29.37 7.91 9.53
N GLY A 447 29.96 8.50 10.59
CA GLY A 447 29.25 8.92 11.80
C GLY A 447 28.78 10.38 11.76
N GLU A 448 28.97 11.10 10.64
CA GLU A 448 28.46 12.47 10.44
C GLU A 448 28.80 13.42 11.59
N GLN A 449 30.05 13.37 12.06
CA GLN A 449 30.53 14.17 13.19
C GLN A 449 31.06 15.55 12.79
N HIS A 450 31.49 15.71 11.53
CA HIS A 450 32.14 16.92 11.02
C HIS A 450 31.32 17.53 9.87
N ASP A 451 30.58 18.59 10.17
CA ASP A 451 29.91 19.38 9.15
C ASP A 451 30.95 20.19 8.35
N VAL A 452 31.02 19.93 7.05
CA VAL A 452 31.94 20.56 6.10
C VAL A 452 31.24 21.46 5.09
N ALA A 453 29.98 21.86 5.34
CA ALA A 453 29.18 22.69 4.43
C ALA A 453 29.86 24.03 4.10
N ALA A 454 30.39 24.72 5.12
CA ALA A 454 31.05 26.02 4.95
C ALA A 454 32.29 25.95 4.05
N ALA A 455 33.01 24.82 4.04
CA ALA A 455 34.18 24.61 3.21
C ALA A 455 33.84 24.15 1.77
N ASN A 456 32.60 23.72 1.51
CA ASN A 456 32.18 23.11 0.25
C ASN A 456 30.88 23.74 -0.32
N PRO A 457 30.82 25.07 -0.52
CA PRO A 457 29.59 25.75 -0.93
C PRO A 457 29.05 25.30 -2.31
N SER A 458 29.92 24.87 -3.23
CA SER A 458 29.50 24.34 -4.53
C SER A 458 28.78 22.99 -4.41
N VAL A 459 29.21 22.14 -3.48
CA VAL A 459 28.56 20.86 -3.18
C VAL A 459 27.20 21.11 -2.54
N VAL A 460 27.12 22.03 -1.57
CA VAL A 460 25.84 22.45 -0.95
C VAL A 460 24.85 22.95 -2.00
N ALA A 461 25.29 23.79 -2.94
CA ALA A 461 24.44 24.29 -4.03
C ALA A 461 23.94 23.14 -4.93
N SER A 462 24.81 22.22 -5.32
CA SER A 462 24.46 21.05 -6.15
C SER A 462 23.43 20.14 -5.46
N LEU A 463 23.68 19.79 -4.20
CA LEU A 463 22.76 18.95 -3.40
C LEU A 463 21.43 19.66 -3.14
N THR A 464 21.43 20.98 -2.96
CA THR A 464 20.20 21.78 -2.85
C THR A 464 19.35 21.70 -4.11
N THR A 465 19.97 21.72 -5.30
CA THR A 465 19.25 21.49 -6.56
C THR A 465 18.60 20.11 -6.60
N LEU A 466 19.32 19.06 -6.19
CA LEU A 466 18.77 17.70 -6.14
C LEU A 466 17.63 17.56 -5.14
N LEU A 467 17.74 18.15 -3.95
CA LEU A 467 16.66 18.18 -2.95
C LEU A 467 15.39 18.84 -3.50
N ARG A 468 15.54 19.92 -4.27
CA ARG A 468 14.41 20.60 -4.92
C ARG A 468 13.79 19.75 -6.02
N SER A 469 14.60 19.12 -6.88
CA SER A 469 14.11 18.32 -8.01
C SER A 469 13.51 16.97 -7.62
N SER A 470 13.85 16.45 -6.43
CA SER A 470 13.34 15.15 -5.94
C SER A 470 11.95 15.23 -5.33
N TRP A 471 11.39 16.43 -5.20
CA TRP A 471 10.08 16.62 -4.59
C TRP A 471 9.01 16.93 -5.62
N ALA A 472 7.88 16.24 -5.49
CA ALA A 472 6.64 16.62 -6.15
C ALA A 472 5.51 16.80 -5.12
N ASP A 473 4.79 17.92 -5.20
CA ASP A 473 3.59 18.14 -4.35
C ASP A 473 2.53 17.09 -4.63
N ALA A 474 2.35 16.75 -5.91
CA ALA A 474 1.57 15.60 -6.36
C ALA A 474 2.39 14.80 -7.37
N TYR A 475 2.48 13.49 -7.16
CA TYR A 475 3.11 12.56 -8.08
C TYR A 475 2.04 11.64 -8.69
N PRO A 476 1.48 11.99 -9.87
CA PRO A 476 0.46 11.18 -10.50
C PRO A 476 1.06 9.88 -11.02
N ARG A 477 0.54 8.74 -10.54
CA ARG A 477 0.96 7.42 -11.01
C ARG A 477 0.48 7.15 -12.43
N ARG A 478 1.32 6.48 -13.22
CA ARG A 478 0.93 5.96 -14.53
C ARG A 478 -0.11 4.86 -14.33
N ALA A 479 -1.16 4.89 -15.15
CA ALA A 479 -2.15 3.82 -15.13
C ALA A 479 -1.46 2.48 -15.48
N TRP A 480 -1.70 1.47 -14.66
CA TRP A 480 -1.07 0.16 -14.76
C TRP A 480 -2.08 -0.94 -14.42
N GLY A 481 -1.98 -2.07 -15.11
CA GLY A 481 -2.79 -3.25 -14.84
C GLY A 481 -4.24 -3.13 -15.35
N LEU A 482 -5.11 -4.02 -14.84
CA LEU A 482 -6.51 -4.11 -15.23
C LEU A 482 -7.39 -3.48 -14.15
N THR A 483 -8.30 -2.59 -14.56
CA THR A 483 -9.42 -2.16 -13.71
C THR A 483 -10.76 -2.59 -14.31
N LEU A 484 -11.75 -2.79 -13.44
CA LEU A 484 -13.11 -3.16 -13.78
C LEU A 484 -14.09 -2.31 -12.97
N THR A 485 -14.96 -1.57 -13.67
CA THR A 485 -16.02 -0.77 -13.05
C THR A 485 -17.39 -1.15 -13.60
N SER A 486 -18.44 -0.84 -12.84
CA SER A 486 -19.84 -1.11 -13.19
C SER A 486 -20.69 0.14 -12.96
N ASP A 487 -21.57 0.48 -13.90
CA ASP A 487 -22.61 1.51 -13.73
C ASP A 487 -24.04 0.92 -13.58
N GLY A 488 -24.13 -0.40 -13.43
CA GLY A 488 -25.40 -1.14 -13.32
C GLY A 488 -26.11 -1.37 -14.65
N VAL A 489 -25.52 -0.95 -15.76
CA VAL A 489 -25.95 -1.30 -17.14
C VAL A 489 -24.80 -1.94 -17.91
N THR A 490 -23.59 -1.41 -17.72
CA THR A 490 -22.38 -1.83 -18.41
C THR A 490 -21.26 -2.14 -17.42
N LEU A 491 -20.34 -2.99 -17.87
CA LEU A 491 -19.01 -3.12 -17.26
C LEU A 491 -18.01 -2.37 -18.14
N THR A 492 -17.07 -1.67 -17.53
CA THR A 492 -15.93 -1.09 -18.24
C THR A 492 -14.65 -1.74 -17.76
N THR A 493 -13.96 -2.44 -18.66
CA THR A 493 -12.62 -2.95 -18.41
C THR A 493 -11.59 -2.00 -19.00
N ARG A 494 -10.53 -1.69 -18.25
CA ARG A 494 -9.42 -0.86 -18.72
C ARG A 494 -8.11 -1.56 -18.40
N LEU A 495 -7.41 -2.06 -19.42
CA LEU A 495 -6.05 -2.57 -19.28
C LEU A 495 -5.05 -1.48 -19.69
N ALA A 496 -4.20 -1.04 -18.78
CA ALA A 496 -3.21 -0.01 -19.02
C ALA A 496 -1.78 -0.57 -18.94
N ASN A 497 -0.98 -0.32 -19.97
CA ASN A 497 0.44 -0.66 -19.96
C ASN A 497 1.26 0.46 -19.35
N GLY A 498 1.42 0.42 -18.02
CA GLY A 498 2.25 1.38 -17.28
C GLY A 498 3.76 1.08 -17.31
N THR A 499 4.22 0.13 -18.13
CA THR A 499 5.61 -0.33 -18.15
C THR A 499 6.43 0.37 -19.24
N ALA A 500 7.74 0.09 -19.29
CA ALA A 500 8.63 0.60 -20.33
C ALA A 500 8.60 -0.23 -21.64
N ARG A 501 7.89 -1.37 -21.68
CA ARG A 501 7.90 -2.30 -22.83
C ARG A 501 6.48 -2.55 -23.33
N ALA A 502 6.34 -2.80 -24.64
CA ALA A 502 5.06 -3.18 -25.21
C ALA A 502 4.66 -4.59 -24.75
N TRP A 503 3.35 -4.83 -24.61
CA TRP A 503 2.80 -6.17 -24.41
C TRP A 503 2.19 -6.68 -25.70
N THR A 504 2.35 -7.96 -26.02
CA THR A 504 1.74 -8.58 -27.20
C THR A 504 0.60 -9.51 -26.83
N ASP A 505 -0.22 -9.86 -27.83
CA ASP A 505 -1.29 -10.86 -27.71
C ASP A 505 -2.29 -10.52 -26.59
N VAL A 506 -2.68 -9.25 -26.54
CA VAL A 506 -3.52 -8.69 -25.49
C VAL A 506 -4.96 -9.09 -25.69
N ARG A 507 -5.59 -9.61 -24.63
CA ARG A 507 -7.01 -9.99 -24.59
C ARG A 507 -7.60 -9.67 -23.23
N VAL A 508 -8.83 -9.16 -23.21
CA VAL A 508 -9.60 -8.87 -21.99
C VAL A 508 -10.95 -9.57 -22.07
N GLU A 509 -11.32 -10.29 -21.01
CA GLU A 509 -12.57 -11.06 -20.94
C GLU A 509 -13.22 -10.91 -19.55
N PRO A 510 -14.51 -10.52 -19.47
CA PRO A 510 -15.24 -10.53 -18.22
C PRO A 510 -15.70 -11.95 -17.89
N ALA A 511 -15.72 -12.27 -16.60
CA ALA A 511 -16.39 -13.43 -16.05
C ALA A 511 -17.63 -12.95 -15.26
N VAL A 512 -18.80 -13.34 -15.76
CA VAL A 512 -20.11 -13.04 -15.18
C VAL A 512 -20.77 -14.34 -14.66
N PRO A 513 -21.70 -14.26 -13.69
CA PRO A 513 -22.41 -15.43 -13.18
C PRO A 513 -23.15 -16.24 -14.24
N ALA A 514 -23.44 -17.50 -13.94
CA ALA A 514 -24.22 -18.36 -14.83
C ALA A 514 -25.58 -17.74 -15.19
N GLY A 515 -25.95 -17.81 -16.46
CA GLY A 515 -27.19 -17.21 -16.99
C GLY A 515 -27.11 -15.71 -17.31
N TRP A 516 -25.98 -15.06 -17.01
CA TRP A 516 -25.73 -13.68 -17.43
C TRP A 516 -24.98 -13.66 -18.77
N THR A 517 -25.08 -12.56 -19.51
CA THR A 517 -24.26 -12.32 -20.70
C THR A 517 -23.52 -11.00 -20.60
N ALA A 518 -22.32 -10.92 -21.17
CA ALA A 518 -21.55 -9.70 -21.31
C ALA A 518 -21.06 -9.61 -22.75
N VAL A 519 -21.56 -8.62 -23.50
CA VAL A 519 -21.24 -8.43 -24.92
C VAL A 519 -20.39 -7.17 -25.10
N PRO A 520 -19.21 -7.24 -25.73
CA PRO A 520 -18.35 -6.08 -25.90
C PRO A 520 -18.92 -5.12 -26.95
N ALA A 521 -18.93 -3.83 -26.63
CA ALA A 521 -19.29 -2.73 -27.52
C ALA A 521 -18.06 -2.11 -28.24
N GLY A 522 -16.93 -2.84 -28.27
CA GLY A 522 -15.66 -2.38 -28.83
C GLY A 522 -14.59 -3.48 -28.82
N PRO A 523 -13.34 -3.16 -29.19
CA PRO A 523 -12.27 -4.15 -29.21
C PRO A 523 -11.97 -4.67 -27.79
N ALA A 524 -11.92 -5.99 -27.65
CA ALA A 524 -11.49 -6.70 -26.44
C ALA A 524 -10.11 -7.34 -26.60
N THR A 525 -9.47 -7.17 -27.76
CA THR A 525 -8.15 -7.72 -28.08
C THR A 525 -7.31 -6.69 -28.81
N ALA A 526 -5.99 -6.81 -28.70
CA ALA A 526 -5.02 -6.05 -29.47
C ALA A 526 -3.76 -6.90 -29.72
N ALA A 527 -3.18 -6.82 -30.93
CA ALA A 527 -1.93 -7.53 -31.23
C ALA A 527 -0.76 -7.01 -30.39
N SER A 528 -0.77 -5.71 -30.07
CA SER A 528 0.23 -5.07 -29.21
C SER A 528 -0.39 -3.89 -28.44
N LEU A 529 0.04 -3.69 -27.21
CA LEU A 529 -0.29 -2.55 -26.37
C LEU A 529 1.02 -1.83 -25.98
N ALA A 530 1.26 -0.68 -26.59
CA ALA A 530 2.48 0.11 -26.39
C ALA A 530 2.61 0.66 -24.96
N PRO A 531 3.83 1.02 -24.50
CA PRO A 531 4.04 1.75 -23.25
C PRO A 531 3.14 2.99 -23.14
N GLY A 532 2.46 3.15 -22.01
CA GLY A 532 1.52 4.23 -21.74
C GLY A 532 0.15 4.10 -22.42
N ALA A 533 -0.05 3.10 -23.30
CA ALA A 533 -1.32 2.87 -23.96
C ALA A 533 -2.33 2.15 -23.05
N THR A 534 -3.61 2.24 -23.42
CA THR A 534 -4.72 1.60 -22.72
C THR A 534 -5.63 0.90 -23.72
N LEU A 535 -6.07 -0.32 -23.39
CA LEU A 535 -7.20 -0.99 -24.04
C LEU A 535 -8.43 -0.88 -23.13
N THR A 536 -9.45 -0.15 -23.59
CA THR A 536 -10.72 0.01 -22.88
C THR A 536 -11.83 -0.71 -23.64
N THR A 537 -12.59 -1.54 -22.95
CA THR A 537 -13.75 -2.24 -23.50
C THR A 537 -14.95 -2.01 -22.60
N VAL A 538 -16.05 -1.56 -23.19
CA VAL A 538 -17.35 -1.47 -22.51
C VAL A 538 -18.14 -2.73 -22.87
N TRP A 539 -18.70 -3.38 -21.87
CA TRP A 539 -19.47 -4.61 -21.99
C TRP A 539 -20.91 -4.34 -21.57
N THR A 540 -21.85 -4.56 -22.47
CA THR A 540 -23.27 -4.56 -22.11
C THR A 540 -23.59 -5.84 -21.37
N VAL A 541 -24.05 -5.72 -20.12
CA VAL A 541 -24.38 -6.88 -19.29
C VAL A 541 -25.88 -7.09 -19.27
N THR A 542 -26.30 -8.32 -19.56
CA THR A 542 -27.69 -8.76 -19.36
C THR A 542 -27.74 -9.72 -18.19
N ALA A 543 -28.31 -9.27 -17.07
CA ALA A 543 -28.58 -10.10 -15.91
C ALA A 543 -30.04 -10.59 -15.92
N PRO A 544 -30.35 -11.81 -15.44
CA PRO A 544 -31.73 -12.24 -15.24
C PRO A 544 -32.43 -11.39 -14.16
N GLY A 545 -33.41 -10.59 -14.57
CA GLY A 545 -34.19 -9.73 -13.67
C GLY A 545 -33.34 -8.64 -12.99
N THR A 546 -33.48 -8.50 -11.67
CA THR A 546 -32.76 -7.53 -10.84
C THR A 546 -31.61 -8.15 -10.04
N ALA A 547 -31.15 -9.34 -10.43
CA ALA A 547 -30.11 -10.06 -9.69
C ALA A 547 -28.79 -9.26 -9.66
N ALA A 548 -28.34 -8.89 -8.47
CA ALA A 548 -27.01 -8.32 -8.26
C ALA A 548 -26.00 -9.42 -7.93
N GLY A 549 -24.76 -9.30 -8.37
CA GLY A 549 -23.76 -10.35 -8.18
C GLY A 549 -22.32 -9.88 -8.37
N PRO A 550 -21.34 -10.65 -7.86
CA PRO A 550 -19.93 -10.41 -8.14
C PRO A 550 -19.65 -10.66 -9.63
N VAL A 551 -18.80 -9.83 -10.20
CA VAL A 551 -18.28 -9.97 -11.56
C VAL A 551 -16.77 -9.75 -11.52
N SER A 552 -16.05 -10.37 -12.44
CA SER A 552 -14.62 -10.15 -12.57
C SER A 552 -14.23 -10.01 -14.03
N ALA A 553 -12.98 -9.64 -14.27
CA ALA A 553 -12.38 -9.62 -15.60
C ALA A 553 -10.95 -10.13 -15.51
N THR A 554 -10.53 -10.83 -16.55
CA THR A 554 -9.15 -11.25 -16.75
C THR A 554 -8.61 -10.57 -17.99
N ALA A 555 -7.43 -9.98 -17.88
CA ALA A 555 -6.64 -9.58 -19.03
C ALA A 555 -5.42 -10.49 -19.15
N THR A 556 -5.07 -10.87 -20.38
CA THR A 556 -3.91 -11.71 -20.68
C THR A 556 -3.07 -11.05 -21.76
N THR A 557 -1.76 -11.29 -21.69
CA THR A 557 -0.77 -11.00 -22.72
C THR A 557 0.01 -12.28 -23.00
N SER A 558 1.00 -12.23 -23.89
CA SER A 558 1.95 -13.32 -24.09
C SER A 558 2.73 -13.72 -22.81
N GLU A 559 2.84 -12.82 -21.83
CA GLU A 559 3.69 -13.01 -20.64
C GLU A 559 2.95 -12.87 -19.30
N PHE A 560 1.85 -12.10 -19.27
CA PHE A 560 1.23 -11.60 -18.05
C PHE A 560 -0.27 -11.86 -18.00
N ARG A 561 -0.80 -11.96 -16.78
CA ARG A 561 -2.23 -12.11 -16.50
C ARG A 561 -2.66 -11.18 -15.38
N PHE A 562 -3.64 -10.33 -15.64
CA PHE A 562 -4.22 -9.41 -14.66
C PHE A 562 -5.66 -9.80 -14.35
N THR A 563 -6.10 -9.57 -13.12
CA THR A 563 -7.48 -9.81 -12.70
C THR A 563 -8.03 -8.61 -11.95
N ALA A 564 -9.28 -8.26 -12.20
CA ALA A 564 -10.02 -7.25 -11.45
C ALA A 564 -11.42 -7.76 -11.12
N ALA A 565 -12.00 -7.32 -10.01
CA ALA A 565 -13.32 -7.72 -9.58
C ALA A 565 -14.13 -6.50 -9.11
N THR A 566 -15.45 -6.58 -9.28
CA THR A 566 -16.40 -5.61 -8.74
C THR A 566 -17.75 -6.28 -8.52
N ARG A 567 -18.74 -5.52 -8.05
CA ARG A 567 -20.13 -5.98 -7.96
C ARG A 567 -20.96 -5.30 -9.05
N PHE A 568 -21.71 -6.09 -9.80
CA PHE A 568 -22.71 -5.57 -10.72
C PHE A 568 -24.07 -5.60 -10.04
N THR A 569 -24.72 -4.44 -9.96
CA THR A 569 -26.08 -4.28 -9.45
C THR A 569 -26.91 -3.70 -10.60
N PRO A 570 -27.79 -4.48 -11.24
CA PRO A 570 -28.61 -4.00 -12.35
C PRO A 570 -29.43 -2.79 -11.91
N LEU A 571 -29.44 -1.73 -12.72
CA LEU A 571 -30.37 -0.63 -12.49
C LEU A 571 -31.81 -1.10 -12.80
N PRO A 572 -32.81 -0.61 -12.05
CA PRO A 572 -34.21 -0.85 -12.42
C PRO A 572 -34.52 -0.32 -13.82
N ALA A 573 -35.54 -0.87 -14.47
CA ALA A 573 -35.96 -0.38 -15.78
C ALA A 573 -36.36 1.10 -15.70
N PRO A 574 -35.90 1.96 -16.64
CA PRO A 574 -36.32 3.35 -16.66
C PRO A 574 -37.81 3.46 -17.01
N PRO A 575 -38.48 4.55 -16.60
CA PRO A 575 -39.89 4.75 -16.90
C PRO A 575 -40.13 4.78 -18.42
N THR A 576 -41.20 4.12 -18.85
CA THR A 576 -41.63 4.05 -20.26
C THR A 576 -42.88 4.89 -20.54
N ALA A 577 -43.48 5.47 -19.50
CA ALA A 577 -44.64 6.34 -19.56
C ALA A 577 -44.63 7.27 -18.35
N ASP A 578 -45.45 8.32 -18.41
CA ASP A 578 -45.74 9.20 -17.29
C ASP A 578 -46.08 8.40 -16.03
N SER A 579 -45.35 8.66 -14.94
CA SER A 579 -45.40 7.83 -13.75
C SER A 579 -45.19 8.65 -12.49
N TYR A 580 -45.94 8.34 -11.43
CA TYR A 580 -45.55 8.76 -10.09
C TYR A 580 -44.30 7.98 -9.66
N LEU A 581 -43.38 8.65 -8.97
CA LEU A 581 -42.17 7.99 -8.47
C LEU A 581 -42.50 6.87 -7.48
N SER A 582 -43.59 7.01 -6.71
CA SER A 582 -44.06 5.96 -5.82
C SER A 582 -44.58 4.69 -6.52
N ASP A 583 -44.77 4.70 -7.84
CA ASP A 583 -45.06 3.51 -8.65
C ASP A 583 -43.81 2.87 -9.28
N LEU A 584 -42.68 3.60 -9.29
CA LEU A 584 -41.44 3.15 -9.91
C LEU A 584 -40.53 2.42 -8.91
N PRO A 585 -39.77 1.42 -9.35
CA PRO A 585 -38.66 0.91 -8.54
C PRO A 585 -37.58 2.00 -8.39
N TRP A 586 -37.08 2.17 -7.17
CA TRP A 586 -35.91 3.03 -6.91
C TRP A 586 -34.61 2.21 -7.00
N VAL A 587 -33.51 2.88 -7.29
CA VAL A 587 -32.14 2.34 -7.23
C VAL A 587 -31.73 2.12 -5.77
N SER A 588 -32.02 3.09 -4.91
CA SER A 588 -31.75 3.04 -3.48
C SER A 588 -32.68 3.97 -2.71
N ALA A 589 -32.85 3.71 -1.42
CA ALA A 589 -33.59 4.55 -0.49
C ALA A 589 -32.92 4.49 0.88
N ALA A 590 -32.59 5.66 1.44
CA ALA A 590 -32.04 5.84 2.77
C ALA A 590 -32.86 6.91 3.51
N ASN A 591 -33.03 6.72 4.81
CA ASN A 591 -33.94 7.53 5.59
C ASN A 591 -33.46 7.65 7.03
N GLY A 592 -33.62 8.82 7.65
CA GLY A 592 -33.07 9.11 8.98
C GLY A 592 -33.81 8.35 10.08
N TRP A 593 -35.09 8.10 9.88
CA TRP A 593 -35.93 7.33 10.80
C TRP A 593 -37.05 6.60 10.07
N GLY A 594 -37.25 5.31 10.40
CA GLY A 594 -38.21 4.44 9.71
C GLY A 594 -37.87 4.23 8.22
N PRO A 595 -38.62 3.35 7.52
CA PRO A 595 -38.46 3.17 6.08
C PRO A 595 -39.04 4.35 5.27
N VAL A 596 -38.59 4.51 4.03
CA VAL A 596 -39.27 5.40 3.06
C VAL A 596 -40.63 4.80 2.73
N GLU A 597 -41.68 5.61 2.82
CA GLU A 597 -43.06 5.19 2.64
C GLU A 597 -43.58 5.54 1.25
N ARG A 598 -44.23 4.59 0.58
CA ARG A 598 -44.91 4.84 -0.70
C ARG A 598 -46.35 5.24 -0.43
N ASP A 599 -46.76 6.38 -1.01
CA ASP A 599 -48.12 6.92 -0.97
C ASP A 599 -48.64 7.25 0.44
N ARG A 600 -47.73 7.31 1.41
CA ARG A 600 -47.95 7.59 2.83
C ARG A 600 -46.83 8.48 3.36
N SER A 601 -47.12 9.25 4.40
CA SER A 601 -46.11 9.94 5.21
C SER A 601 -45.16 8.92 5.83
N ASN A 602 -43.93 9.30 6.16
CA ASN A 602 -43.03 8.42 6.88
C ASN A 602 -43.62 8.08 8.24
N GLY A 603 -43.89 6.79 8.46
CA GLY A 603 -44.31 6.29 9.76
C GLY A 603 -43.13 5.74 10.56
N ARG A 604 -43.41 5.35 11.79
CA ARG A 604 -42.41 5.32 12.85
C ARG A 604 -41.40 4.18 12.68
N LYS A 605 -41.87 2.96 12.41
CA LYS A 605 -41.02 1.76 12.52
C LYS A 605 -41.16 0.80 11.34
N GLU A 606 -42.37 0.53 10.89
CA GLU A 606 -42.65 -0.56 9.95
C GLU A 606 -43.15 -0.02 8.62
N ALA A 607 -42.79 -0.67 7.51
CA ALA A 607 -43.28 -0.27 6.20
C ALA A 607 -44.82 -0.28 6.15
N GLY A 608 -45.42 0.82 5.68
CA GLY A 608 -46.86 1.00 5.56
C GLY A 608 -47.57 1.50 6.81
N ASP A 609 -46.83 1.80 7.91
CA ASP A 609 -47.41 2.33 9.15
C ASP A 609 -47.67 3.85 9.11
N GLY A 610 -47.26 4.50 8.01
CA GLY A 610 -47.49 5.90 7.73
C GLY A 610 -48.96 6.30 7.55
N THR A 611 -49.30 7.52 7.98
CA THR A 611 -50.59 8.16 7.68
C THR A 611 -50.64 8.65 6.22
N PRO A 612 -51.81 9.02 5.67
CA PRO A 612 -51.87 9.67 4.37
C PRO A 612 -50.97 10.90 4.30
N ILE A 613 -50.31 11.13 3.15
CA ILE A 613 -49.53 12.36 2.92
C ILE A 613 -50.50 13.53 2.88
N ALA A 614 -50.33 14.51 3.76
CA ALA A 614 -51.20 15.68 3.80
C ALA A 614 -50.43 16.96 4.14
N PHE A 615 -50.88 18.07 3.55
CA PHE A 615 -50.40 19.40 3.85
C PHE A 615 -51.59 20.33 4.10
N GLY A 616 -51.68 20.90 5.30
CA GLY A 616 -52.77 21.83 5.63
C GLY A 616 -54.16 21.20 5.55
N GLY A 617 -54.28 19.90 5.85
CA GLY A 617 -55.50 19.11 5.78
C GLY A 617 -55.83 18.56 4.39
N VAL A 618 -55.09 18.95 3.35
CA VAL A 618 -55.28 18.42 1.99
C VAL A 618 -54.45 17.15 1.82
N THR A 619 -55.12 16.03 1.57
CA THR A 619 -54.47 14.72 1.38
C THR A 619 -54.07 14.50 -0.08
N TYR A 620 -52.90 13.90 -0.28
CA TYR A 620 -52.35 13.53 -1.58
C TYR A 620 -52.19 12.00 -1.65
N PRO A 621 -52.85 11.32 -2.60
CA PRO A 621 -52.86 9.86 -2.67
C PRO A 621 -51.56 9.27 -3.21
N LYS A 622 -50.68 10.09 -3.81
CA LYS A 622 -49.43 9.65 -4.41
C LYS A 622 -48.26 10.46 -3.89
N GLY A 623 -47.16 9.81 -3.58
CA GLY A 623 -45.92 10.48 -3.14
C GLY A 623 -45.01 9.59 -2.32
N LEU A 624 -43.96 10.18 -1.77
CA LEU A 624 -42.99 9.49 -0.91
C LEU A 624 -42.94 10.19 0.45
N GLY A 625 -43.14 9.44 1.53
CA GLY A 625 -42.92 9.91 2.90
C GLY A 625 -41.50 9.58 3.36
N VAL A 626 -40.78 10.58 3.86
CA VAL A 626 -39.39 10.46 4.33
C VAL A 626 -39.19 11.18 5.67
N HIS A 627 -38.05 10.94 6.30
CA HIS A 627 -37.59 11.60 7.52
C HIS A 627 -36.14 12.06 7.34
N ALA A 628 -35.84 13.33 7.64
CA ALA A 628 -34.49 13.85 7.46
C ALA A 628 -33.46 13.22 8.44
N PRO A 629 -32.21 13.01 8.02
CA PRO A 629 -31.72 13.09 6.65
C PRO A 629 -32.23 11.91 5.81
N SER A 630 -32.61 12.13 4.55
CA SER A 630 -33.04 11.07 3.62
C SER A 630 -32.50 11.27 2.21
N GLU A 631 -32.42 10.17 1.46
CA GLU A 631 -32.11 10.15 0.02
C GLU A 631 -32.84 9.00 -0.68
N VAL A 632 -33.57 9.31 -1.75
CA VAL A 632 -34.18 8.31 -2.65
C VAL A 632 -33.68 8.53 -4.07
N VAL A 633 -33.18 7.47 -4.71
CA VAL A 633 -32.56 7.54 -6.04
C VAL A 633 -33.38 6.75 -7.06
N TYR A 634 -33.73 7.37 -8.19
CA TYR A 634 -34.45 6.73 -9.29
C TYR A 634 -33.60 6.69 -10.57
N HIS A 635 -33.73 5.59 -11.32
CA HIS A 635 -33.15 5.48 -12.65
C HIS A 635 -34.16 5.94 -13.71
N LEU A 636 -33.90 7.09 -14.31
CA LEU A 636 -34.71 7.67 -15.39
C LEU A 636 -34.21 7.27 -16.79
N GLY A 637 -32.94 6.85 -16.91
CA GLY A 637 -32.35 6.36 -18.15
C GLY A 637 -32.38 7.36 -19.31
N GLY A 638 -32.46 8.67 -19.04
CA GLY A 638 -32.57 9.72 -20.04
C GLY A 638 -33.92 9.84 -20.73
N ARG A 639 -34.96 9.13 -20.25
CA ARG A 639 -36.28 9.04 -20.90
C ARG A 639 -37.30 10.08 -20.43
N ALA A 640 -37.08 10.66 -19.25
CA ALA A 640 -37.97 11.67 -18.70
C ALA A 640 -37.62 13.09 -19.17
N ASP A 641 -38.63 13.93 -19.31
CA ASP A 641 -38.50 15.34 -19.67
C ASP A 641 -38.69 16.29 -18.48
N ARG A 642 -39.67 16.00 -17.61
CA ARG A 642 -39.99 16.84 -16.43
C ARG A 642 -40.10 16.00 -15.17
N PHE A 643 -39.69 16.59 -14.06
CA PHE A 643 -39.97 16.10 -12.71
C PHE A 643 -40.77 17.17 -11.95
N THR A 644 -41.93 16.80 -11.42
CA THR A 644 -42.76 17.67 -10.59
C THR A 644 -43.00 17.04 -9.22
N ALA A 645 -43.11 17.86 -8.17
CA ALA A 645 -43.45 17.40 -6.83
C ALA A 645 -43.99 18.56 -5.99
N LEU A 646 -44.55 18.23 -4.83
CA LEU A 646 -44.88 19.15 -3.76
C LEU A 646 -44.17 18.65 -2.49
N VAL A 647 -43.19 19.42 -1.99
CA VAL A 647 -42.30 18.97 -0.91
C VAL A 647 -42.42 19.86 0.33
N GLY A 648 -42.53 19.25 1.51
CA GLY A 648 -42.63 19.98 2.78
C GLY A 648 -42.77 19.07 3.99
N ILE A 649 -42.69 19.66 5.18
CA ILE A 649 -43.07 18.99 6.43
C ILE A 649 -44.56 18.68 6.35
N ASP A 650 -44.91 17.40 6.49
CA ASP A 650 -46.30 16.97 6.36
C ASP A 650 -47.10 17.11 7.66
N ASP A 651 -48.40 16.94 7.55
CA ASP A 651 -49.31 17.12 8.68
C ASP A 651 -49.07 16.10 9.81
N PHE A 652 -48.46 14.94 9.53
CA PHE A 652 -48.12 13.96 10.57
C PHE A 652 -47.09 14.53 11.54
N SER A 653 -46.02 15.14 11.02
CA SER A 653 -45.05 15.85 11.86
C SER A 653 -45.65 17.10 12.50
N LYS A 654 -46.29 17.95 11.72
CA LYS A 654 -46.85 19.23 12.17
C LYS A 654 -47.81 19.07 13.36
N ASN A 655 -48.63 18.02 13.36
CA ASN A 655 -49.58 17.78 14.44
C ASN A 655 -48.92 17.30 15.74
N GLN A 656 -47.65 16.91 15.69
CA GLN A 656 -46.85 16.54 16.86
C GLN A 656 -46.04 17.73 17.39
N SER A 657 -45.45 18.54 16.51
CA SER A 657 -44.63 19.69 16.90
C SER A 657 -44.43 20.69 15.75
N ALA A 658 -44.19 21.95 16.11
CA ALA A 658 -43.77 23.00 15.17
C ALA A 658 -42.24 23.06 14.96
N ALA A 659 -41.47 22.18 15.63
CA ALA A 659 -40.01 22.22 15.63
C ALA A 659 -39.37 21.67 14.35
N GLY A 660 -40.09 20.89 13.55
CA GLY A 660 -39.57 20.28 12.33
C GLY A 660 -39.13 21.33 11.31
N ALA A 661 -37.90 21.20 10.81
CA ALA A 661 -37.31 22.12 9.86
C ALA A 661 -36.34 21.39 8.93
N THR A 662 -36.72 21.26 7.67
CA THR A 662 -35.93 20.52 6.68
C THR A 662 -35.55 21.36 5.47
N ARG A 663 -34.69 20.80 4.61
CA ARG A 663 -34.35 21.38 3.32
C ARG A 663 -34.39 20.29 2.26
N ALA A 664 -35.18 20.50 1.20
CA ALA A 664 -35.24 19.57 0.10
C ALA A 664 -34.18 19.92 -0.95
N VAL A 665 -33.46 18.90 -1.43
CA VAL A 665 -32.46 19.03 -2.48
C VAL A 665 -32.78 18.02 -3.57
N VAL A 666 -32.84 18.48 -4.83
CA VAL A 666 -32.95 17.60 -5.99
C VAL A 666 -31.61 17.61 -6.72
N ARG A 667 -30.98 16.44 -6.87
CA ARG A 667 -29.77 16.27 -7.66
C ARG A 667 -30.02 15.34 -8.84
N ALA A 668 -29.31 15.57 -9.94
CA ALA A 668 -29.36 14.74 -11.13
C ALA A 668 -27.94 14.52 -11.67
N ASP A 669 -27.56 13.27 -11.90
CA ASP A 669 -26.24 12.89 -12.43
C ASP A 669 -25.07 13.61 -11.74
N GLY A 670 -25.12 13.70 -10.41
CA GLY A 670 -24.11 14.35 -9.57
C GLY A 670 -24.19 15.89 -9.46
N ARG A 671 -25.18 16.53 -10.11
CA ARG A 671 -25.37 17.99 -10.09
C ARG A 671 -26.62 18.38 -9.31
N THR A 672 -26.55 19.42 -8.50
CA THR A 672 -27.74 19.98 -7.83
C THR A 672 -28.59 20.75 -8.83
N LEU A 673 -29.85 20.35 -9.01
CA LEU A 673 -30.84 21.07 -9.82
C LEU A 673 -31.58 22.11 -8.99
N LEU A 674 -31.87 21.79 -7.72
CA LEU A 674 -32.60 22.66 -6.82
C LEU A 674 -32.18 22.41 -5.37
N THR A 675 -32.14 23.49 -4.59
CA THR A 675 -32.15 23.46 -3.13
C THR A 675 -33.22 24.42 -2.66
N THR A 676 -34.17 23.94 -1.86
CA THR A 676 -35.23 24.82 -1.31
C THR A 676 -34.66 25.72 -0.21
N GLY A 677 -35.43 26.74 0.19
CA GLY A 677 -35.26 27.33 1.52
C GLY A 677 -35.61 26.32 2.63
N THR A 678 -35.51 26.75 3.89
CA THR A 678 -35.97 25.93 5.02
C THR A 678 -37.48 25.72 4.95
N LEU A 679 -37.90 24.46 4.97
CA LEU A 679 -39.27 24.00 4.94
C LEU A 679 -39.72 23.75 6.39
N THR A 680 -40.80 24.40 6.80
CA THR A 680 -41.43 24.17 8.11
C THR A 680 -42.92 23.95 7.91
N ALA A 681 -43.59 23.43 8.95
CA ALA A 681 -45.04 23.31 8.94
C ALA A 681 -45.78 24.64 8.70
N ALA A 682 -45.16 25.78 9.02
CA ALA A 682 -45.74 27.12 8.86
C ALA A 682 -45.60 27.67 7.44
N THR A 683 -44.49 27.36 6.75
CA THR A 683 -44.26 27.81 5.37
C THR A 683 -45.05 26.99 4.34
N GLY A 684 -45.51 25.80 4.75
CA GLY A 684 -46.23 24.89 3.88
C GLY A 684 -45.32 24.28 2.82
N PRO A 685 -45.88 23.44 1.93
CA PRO A 685 -45.06 22.76 0.93
C PRO A 685 -44.71 23.66 -0.25
N VAL A 686 -43.57 23.38 -0.87
CA VAL A 686 -43.06 24.07 -2.07
C VAL A 686 -43.30 23.20 -3.30
N ALA A 687 -43.89 23.79 -4.34
CA ALA A 687 -44.07 23.13 -5.63
C ALA A 687 -42.77 23.16 -6.44
N LEU A 688 -42.42 22.02 -7.00
CA LEU A 688 -41.23 21.83 -7.84
C LEU A 688 -41.66 21.47 -9.26
N ASP A 689 -40.96 22.03 -10.24
CA ASP A 689 -41.13 21.69 -11.65
C ASP A 689 -39.80 21.86 -12.41
N LEU A 690 -39.07 20.75 -12.54
CA LEU A 690 -37.68 20.71 -12.97
C LEU A 690 -37.53 20.02 -14.33
N ASP A 691 -36.61 20.53 -15.16
CA ASP A 691 -36.22 19.92 -16.43
C ASP A 691 -35.24 18.78 -16.13
N VAL A 692 -35.60 17.57 -16.55
CA VAL A 692 -34.78 16.37 -16.34
C VAL A 692 -34.45 15.69 -17.67
N ARG A 693 -34.49 16.43 -18.78
CA ARG A 693 -34.11 15.91 -20.10
C ARG A 693 -32.69 15.38 -20.11
N GLY A 694 -32.55 14.12 -20.51
CA GLY A 694 -31.27 13.43 -20.58
C GLY A 694 -30.72 12.97 -19.22
N VAL A 695 -31.43 13.22 -18.11
CA VAL A 695 -31.03 12.77 -16.78
C VAL A 695 -31.11 11.25 -16.69
N ARG A 696 -30.03 10.60 -16.24
CA ARG A 696 -30.00 9.15 -16.00
C ARG A 696 -30.43 8.80 -14.58
N LEU A 697 -29.89 9.49 -13.57
CA LEU A 697 -30.21 9.27 -12.15
C LEU A 697 -30.79 10.53 -11.52
N LEU A 698 -31.93 10.39 -10.85
CA LEU A 698 -32.59 11.46 -10.09
C LEU A 698 -32.51 11.15 -8.60
N HIS A 699 -31.97 12.06 -7.82
CA HIS A 699 -31.82 11.96 -6.37
C HIS A 699 -32.75 12.97 -5.69
N LEU A 700 -33.56 12.48 -4.75
CA LEU A 700 -34.44 13.29 -3.90
C LEU A 700 -33.92 13.22 -2.47
N LEU A 701 -33.35 14.32 -1.98
CA LEU A 701 -32.78 14.41 -0.65
C LEU A 701 -33.57 15.34 0.24
N VAL A 702 -33.68 14.99 1.52
CA VAL A 702 -34.16 15.90 2.57
C VAL A 702 -33.09 15.99 3.65
N GLU A 703 -32.58 17.18 3.88
CA GLU A 703 -31.57 17.50 4.89
C GLU A 703 -32.25 18.10 6.13
N ASP A 704 -31.67 17.88 7.31
CA ASP A 704 -32.00 18.62 8.53
C ASP A 704 -31.52 20.07 8.38
N ALA A 705 -32.38 21.04 8.71
CA ALA A 705 -32.11 22.46 8.53
C ALA A 705 -31.90 23.24 9.85
N ASN A 706 -31.99 22.58 11.01
CA ASN A 706 -31.84 23.25 12.32
C ASN A 706 -30.95 22.49 13.32
N GLY A 707 -30.37 21.35 12.95
CA GLY A 707 -29.54 20.53 13.83
C GLY A 707 -30.34 19.67 14.79
N ASN A 708 -31.64 19.49 14.51
CA ASN A 708 -32.57 18.70 15.31
C ASN A 708 -33.58 18.01 14.38
N SER A 709 -33.31 16.76 14.04
CA SER A 709 -34.20 15.96 13.19
C SER A 709 -35.50 15.51 13.86
N ALA A 710 -35.75 15.87 15.13
CA ALA A 710 -37.02 15.54 15.76
C ALA A 710 -38.17 16.22 15.00
N PHE A 711 -39.13 15.42 14.54
CA PHE A 711 -40.28 15.87 13.75
C PHE A 711 -39.93 16.32 12.32
N ASP A 712 -38.85 15.83 11.74
CA ASP A 712 -38.50 16.11 10.33
C ASP A 712 -39.17 15.15 9.34
N HIS A 713 -40.43 14.78 9.58
CA HIS A 713 -41.22 14.02 8.61
C HIS A 713 -41.59 14.95 7.44
N THR A 714 -40.94 14.71 6.31
CA THR A 714 -41.12 15.46 5.07
C THR A 714 -41.70 14.52 4.03
N SER A 715 -42.62 15.02 3.22
CA SER A 715 -43.19 14.24 2.13
C SER A 715 -42.92 14.89 0.78
N TRP A 716 -42.64 14.07 -0.23
CA TRP A 716 -42.64 14.42 -1.64
C TRP A 716 -44.00 14.03 -2.24
N ALA A 717 -45.03 14.84 -2.00
CA ALA A 717 -46.35 14.60 -2.55
C ALA A 717 -46.37 14.80 -4.06
N ARG A 718 -47.16 13.99 -4.77
CA ARG A 718 -47.32 14.02 -6.24
C ARG A 718 -46.00 14.01 -7.01
N ALA A 719 -44.95 13.42 -6.44
CA ALA A 719 -43.66 13.26 -7.10
C ALA A 719 -43.86 12.45 -8.40
N HIS A 720 -43.67 13.09 -9.54
CA HIS A 720 -44.08 12.59 -10.85
C HIS A 720 -43.05 12.92 -11.92
N VAL A 721 -42.82 11.99 -12.84
CA VAL A 721 -41.99 12.19 -14.03
C VAL A 721 -42.82 12.06 -15.29
N THR A 722 -42.59 12.93 -16.27
CA THR A 722 -43.19 12.81 -17.61
C THR A 722 -42.17 12.23 -18.58
N VAL A 723 -42.57 11.27 -19.41
CA VAL A 723 -41.71 10.57 -20.37
C VAL A 723 -42.01 11.04 -21.79
N ARG A 724 -41.01 10.99 -22.68
CA ARG A 724 -41.17 11.29 -24.11
C ARG A 724 -42.01 10.27 -24.87
#